data_AF-A0A0C9PZQ8-F1
#
_entry.id   AF-A0A0C9PZQ8-F1
#
_cell.length_a   1.000
_cell.length_b   1.000
_cell.length_c   1.000
_cell.angle_alpha   90.00
_cell.angle_beta   90.00
_cell.angle_gamma   90.00
#
_symmetry.space_group_name_H-M   'P 1'
#
loop_
_entity.id
_entity.type
_entity.pdbx_description
1 polymer ?
#
loop_
_entity_poly.entity_id
_entity_poly.type
_entity_poly.pdbx_seq_one_letter_code
_entity_poly.pdbx_strand_id
1 'polypeptide(L)'
;MKFFAYIFCTVGTVIAVSYGLVVPEVQRRFSHNPLENNFIPYEGPQFKEFDWNLWKVMTRKYTGNILISPLSLKIALVLIWEGAQEETARELASILQLPGGNYAARNKFSVILRSLQPFTGEVPLKLGTRIYLDDSISLKQSYASVIKTFYSTDIVSSNFADALTVPHDVNSWVRNLTNGRIEKMIENESTLENPVMLVMNALFFKGIWQNNEFPAQETRSEKFYESSGNIIDVPFMKAVGEFNYVESPELDAKILKIPYLGQKMAMYIVLPRTQDGLDTVIKNINSHILMRLVRSMQIFSVEIKLPKFNLEYTSHMEPVLREMGIKSIFTNTATLTGIAKAKRGAAQVLVSDIVQKAAIEVDEGSSYVGAAANLGSVPDRKFIASHPFLFYVEDEITGTILYMGRMENPLQTVGNTETSTISTLMHPNEQFSTHQLSAYPIGNGNSQRSNYFNVELLQAACEGNSENIIISPFSVKSALTILSEGTGGNTREELLAALRLPSDPTEIHALSKEALALLQDNRISSEITLANRLWVGRGIELSGDYNRLLRTHYGGDVRMINFSDVVGAAAVINDWVRQVTRNNIQSIVDNGNIGPGTQLLLTSAIYFNGRWLKSFDATSTRTRCFHTFKTDCQEVSMMENVATYKFANIPSLDAQVVEIPYADGRLSMIAILPNKKGLRGLQTLWKDLAYTSVANILSNLQETEIILQIPKFSIESKIELRPALESLGIRDLFGYPANITGILTGSSSQVESVLHNARMDIDEMGTVAAAATVISVVPLMGSTMEVFRADRPFVVMIVDRPTASIIFAGQITYPTPA
;
A
#
# COMPACT_ATOMS: atom_id res chain seq x y z
N MET A 1 41.82 -66.93 -11.06
CA MET A 1 42.43 -65.58 -11.07
C MET A 1 41.32 -64.56 -11.29
N LYS A 2 41.11 -63.44 -10.59
CA LYS A 2 41.36 -62.90 -9.22
C LYS A 2 40.37 -61.69 -9.12
N PHE A 3 39.80 -61.19 -8.01
CA PHE A 3 39.55 -61.53 -6.59
C PHE A 3 38.42 -60.53 -6.19
N PHE A 4 37.37 -60.79 -5.41
CA PHE A 4 36.95 -61.97 -4.64
C PHE A 4 35.39 -61.99 -4.47
N ALA A 5 34.89 -62.88 -3.61
CA ALA A 5 33.52 -63.13 -3.14
C ALA A 5 33.08 -62.21 -1.96
N TYR A 6 31.85 -62.13 -1.42
CA TYR A 6 30.43 -62.44 -1.72
C TYR A 6 29.69 -62.48 -0.34
N ILE A 7 28.37 -62.28 -0.30
CA ILE A 7 27.40 -62.66 0.78
C ILE A 7 27.02 -61.61 1.86
N PHE A 8 25.72 -61.69 2.19
CA PHE A 8 24.83 -60.81 2.95
C PHE A 8 24.61 -61.26 4.42
N CYS A 9 23.88 -60.40 5.16
CA CYS A 9 22.87 -60.72 6.19
C CYS A 9 23.19 -60.70 7.71
N THR A 10 22.59 -59.67 8.34
CA THR A 10 21.71 -59.68 9.55
C THR A 10 22.21 -59.90 10.99
N VAL A 11 21.95 -58.84 11.79
CA VAL A 11 21.47 -58.80 13.21
C VAL A 11 22.45 -59.19 14.33
N GLY A 12 22.65 -58.27 15.29
CA GLY A 12 23.22 -58.60 16.61
C GLY A 12 23.84 -57.43 17.40
N THR A 13 23.08 -56.89 18.34
CA THR A 13 23.42 -56.01 19.49
C THR A 13 24.84 -56.11 20.08
N VAL A 14 25.45 -54.99 20.52
CA VAL A 14 26.04 -54.79 21.89
C VAL A 14 26.77 -53.43 22.09
N ILE A 15 26.51 -52.88 23.28
CA ILE A 15 27.08 -51.76 24.05
C ILE A 15 28.59 -51.43 23.84
N ALA A 16 28.93 -50.13 23.73
CA ALA A 16 30.15 -49.55 24.31
C ALA A 16 30.09 -48.00 24.49
N VAL A 17 29.87 -47.59 25.74
CA VAL A 17 30.59 -46.56 26.54
C VAL A 17 31.13 -45.27 25.87
N SER A 18 30.66 -44.16 26.44
CA SER A 18 31.11 -42.76 26.32
C SER A 18 32.60 -42.48 26.59
N TYR A 19 33.17 -41.56 25.81
CA TYR A 19 34.20 -40.63 26.28
C TYR A 19 33.76 -39.19 26.01
N GLY A 20 33.77 -38.34 27.04
CA GLY A 20 33.41 -36.94 26.91
C GLY A 20 34.58 -36.10 26.40
N LEU A 21 34.29 -35.16 25.50
CA LEU A 21 35.14 -34.01 25.22
C LEU A 21 34.31 -32.74 25.42
N VAL A 22 34.63 -32.03 26.50
CA VAL A 22 34.01 -30.76 26.86
C VAL A 22 34.45 -29.70 25.83
N VAL A 23 33.51 -29.22 25.02
CA VAL A 23 33.69 -28.03 24.21
C VAL A 23 33.36 -26.82 25.09
N PRO A 24 34.23 -25.80 25.23
CA PRO A 24 33.94 -24.65 26.10
C PRO A 24 32.75 -23.85 25.59
N GLU A 25 31.70 -23.77 26.42
CA GLU A 25 30.52 -22.97 26.14
C GLU A 25 30.89 -21.48 26.24
N VAL A 26 30.98 -20.81 25.09
CA VAL A 26 31.33 -19.39 25.03
C VAL A 26 30.17 -18.58 25.61
N GLN A 27 30.30 -18.18 26.88
CA GLN A 27 29.44 -17.19 27.52
C GLN A 27 29.48 -15.85 26.77
N ARG A 28 28.67 -15.71 25.72
CA ARG A 28 28.26 -14.39 25.24
C ARG A 28 27.35 -13.77 26.29
N ARG A 29 27.96 -12.97 27.17
CA ARG A 29 27.21 -11.93 27.88
C ARG A 29 26.57 -11.03 26.82
N PHE A 30 25.27 -11.18 26.61
CA PHE A 30 24.49 -10.11 26.00
C PHE A 30 24.55 -8.93 26.96
N SER A 31 25.39 -7.95 26.65
CA SER A 31 25.36 -6.65 27.30
C SER A 31 23.99 -6.03 27.03
N HIS A 32 23.09 -6.10 28.01
CA HIS A 32 21.87 -5.32 28.01
C HIS A 32 22.26 -3.84 27.94
N ASN A 33 22.10 -3.26 26.75
CA ASN A 33 22.19 -1.83 26.54
C ASN A 33 20.74 -1.31 26.52
N PRO A 34 20.22 -0.70 27.61
CA PRO A 34 18.81 -0.32 27.73
C PRO A 34 18.40 0.87 26.85
N LEU A 35 19.15 1.14 25.77
CA LEU A 35 18.99 2.27 24.86
C LEU A 35 18.82 1.86 23.39
N GLU A 36 18.81 0.55 23.06
CA GLU A 36 18.61 0.06 21.69
C GLU A 36 17.17 -0.41 21.40
N ASN A 37 16.28 -0.47 22.40
CA ASN A 37 14.93 -1.02 22.25
C ASN A 37 13.90 0.02 21.75
N ASN A 38 14.31 0.85 20.78
CA ASN A 38 13.42 1.84 20.15
C ASN A 38 12.43 1.12 19.23
N PHE A 39 11.21 0.92 19.73
CA PHE A 39 10.08 0.49 18.91
C PHE A 39 9.81 1.54 17.80
N ILE A 40 10.06 1.15 16.55
CA ILE A 40 9.67 1.91 15.37
C ILE A 40 8.45 1.19 14.76
N PRO A 41 7.24 1.76 14.81
CA PRO A 41 6.07 1.22 14.15
C PRO A 41 6.27 1.10 12.64
N TYR A 42 5.60 0.14 11.99
CA TYR A 42 5.62 0.02 10.54
C TYR A 42 5.16 1.32 9.84
N GLU A 43 6.02 1.89 9.02
CA GLU A 43 5.78 3.18 8.33
C GLU A 43 5.37 3.04 6.85
N GLY A 44 5.37 1.82 6.31
CA GLY A 44 5.06 1.57 4.91
C GLY A 44 3.56 1.69 4.54
N PRO A 45 3.22 1.55 3.26
CA PRO A 45 1.85 1.73 2.77
C PRO A 45 0.88 0.70 3.35
N GLN A 46 -0.21 1.20 3.95
CA GLN A 46 -1.18 0.38 4.69
C GLN A 46 -2.02 -0.48 3.75
N PHE A 47 -1.90 -1.81 3.87
CA PHE A 47 -2.76 -2.80 3.21
C PHE A 47 -3.82 -3.34 4.17
N LYS A 48 -4.39 -2.45 5.01
CA LYS A 48 -5.23 -2.75 6.18
C LYS A 48 -6.71 -2.36 6.04
N GLU A 49 -7.10 -1.61 5.02
CA GLU A 49 -8.49 -1.12 4.87
C GLU A 49 -9.52 -2.24 4.69
N PHE A 50 -9.20 -3.28 3.90
CA PHE A 50 -10.02 -4.50 3.83
C PHE A 50 -10.21 -5.12 5.22
N ASP A 51 -9.15 -5.15 6.02
CA ASP A 51 -9.12 -5.80 7.34
C ASP A 51 -10.05 -5.09 8.32
N TRP A 52 -10.05 -3.74 8.33
CA TRP A 52 -10.95 -2.95 9.17
C TRP A 52 -12.40 -2.97 8.69
N ASN A 53 -12.65 -3.03 7.38
CA ASN A 53 -14.00 -3.17 6.85
C ASN A 53 -14.58 -4.56 7.16
N LEU A 54 -13.78 -5.62 7.01
CA LEU A 54 -14.13 -6.98 7.42
C LEU A 54 -14.45 -7.02 8.91
N TRP A 55 -13.60 -6.42 9.76
CA TRP A 55 -13.82 -6.34 11.19
C TRP A 55 -15.16 -5.69 11.54
N LYS A 56 -15.48 -4.53 10.96
CA LYS A 56 -16.73 -3.81 11.22
C LYS A 56 -17.97 -4.57 10.77
N VAL A 57 -17.92 -5.31 9.66
CA VAL A 57 -19.04 -6.15 9.23
C VAL A 57 -19.20 -7.36 10.17
N MET A 58 -18.10 -8.03 10.53
CA MET A 58 -18.12 -9.17 11.46
C MET A 58 -18.72 -8.78 12.82
N THR A 59 -18.23 -7.71 13.45
CA THR A 59 -18.68 -7.27 14.78
C THR A 59 -20.08 -6.68 14.80
N ARG A 60 -20.62 -6.26 13.64
CA ARG A 60 -22.04 -5.87 13.51
C ARG A 60 -22.97 -7.09 13.43
N LYS A 61 -22.48 -8.19 12.84
CA LYS A 61 -23.30 -9.35 12.47
C LYS A 61 -23.36 -10.42 13.55
N TYR A 62 -22.24 -10.63 14.23
CA TYR A 62 -22.04 -11.66 15.26
C TYR A 62 -21.72 -11.04 16.62
N THR A 63 -22.00 -11.78 17.70
CA THR A 63 -21.79 -11.36 19.09
C THR A 63 -20.95 -12.39 19.86
N GLY A 64 -20.54 -12.06 21.09
CA GLY A 64 -19.66 -12.94 21.88
C GLY A 64 -18.20 -12.89 21.42
N ASN A 65 -17.46 -13.97 21.66
CA ASN A 65 -16.08 -14.10 21.21
C ASN A 65 -16.02 -14.17 19.68
N ILE A 66 -15.28 -13.26 19.05
CA ILE A 66 -15.01 -13.27 17.60
C ILE A 66 -13.51 -13.41 17.40
N LEU A 67 -13.09 -14.24 16.45
CA LEU A 67 -11.71 -14.33 15.97
C LEU A 67 -11.72 -14.48 14.44
N ILE A 68 -10.96 -13.63 13.75
CA ILE A 68 -10.82 -13.71 12.29
C ILE A 68 -9.38 -13.41 11.88
N SER A 69 -8.97 -13.96 10.74
CA SER A 69 -7.70 -13.65 10.08
C SER A 69 -7.96 -12.92 8.75
N PRO A 70 -7.83 -11.58 8.74
CA PRO A 70 -8.00 -10.79 7.52
C PRO A 70 -7.00 -11.16 6.44
N LEU A 71 -5.71 -11.31 6.80
CA LEU A 71 -4.66 -11.81 5.90
C LEU A 71 -5.08 -13.11 5.21
N SER A 72 -5.53 -14.09 5.99
CA SER A 72 -5.78 -15.43 5.47
C SER A 72 -6.98 -15.39 4.51
N LEU A 73 -8.00 -14.57 4.80
CA LEU A 73 -9.11 -14.31 3.87
C LEU A 73 -8.66 -13.54 2.60
N LYS A 74 -7.77 -12.56 2.73
CA LYS A 74 -7.17 -11.86 1.57
C LYS A 74 -6.44 -12.84 0.64
N ILE A 75 -5.73 -13.83 1.18
CA ILE A 75 -5.12 -14.91 0.37
C ILE A 75 -6.18 -15.74 -0.34
N ALA A 76 -7.23 -16.19 0.36
CA ALA A 76 -8.32 -16.95 -0.25
C ALA A 76 -8.99 -16.20 -1.42
N LEU A 77 -9.24 -14.90 -1.25
CA LEU A 77 -9.85 -14.05 -2.27
C LEU A 77 -8.89 -13.73 -3.43
N VAL A 78 -7.60 -13.54 -3.18
CA VAL A 78 -6.63 -13.28 -4.26
C VAL A 78 -6.39 -14.51 -5.14
N LEU A 79 -6.51 -15.72 -4.57
CA LEU A 79 -6.50 -16.96 -5.37
C LEU A 79 -7.70 -16.99 -6.33
N ILE A 80 -8.92 -16.69 -5.86
CA ILE A 80 -10.10 -16.60 -6.74
C ILE A 80 -9.88 -15.54 -7.82
N TRP A 81 -9.33 -14.38 -7.46
CA TRP A 81 -9.03 -13.29 -8.38
C TRP A 81 -8.03 -13.68 -9.49
N GLU A 82 -7.00 -14.48 -9.19
CA GLU A 82 -6.01 -14.95 -10.17
C GLU A 82 -6.60 -15.76 -11.33
N GLY A 83 -7.82 -16.29 -11.19
CA GLY A 83 -8.58 -16.94 -12.25
C GLY A 83 -9.93 -16.29 -12.59
N ALA A 84 -10.26 -15.16 -11.96
CA ALA A 84 -11.42 -14.34 -12.29
C ALA A 84 -11.15 -13.48 -13.53
N GLN A 85 -12.22 -13.01 -14.18
CA GLN A 85 -12.15 -12.12 -15.35
C GLN A 85 -13.19 -10.99 -15.23
N GLU A 86 -13.14 -10.01 -16.12
CA GLU A 86 -14.19 -8.99 -16.31
C GLU A 86 -14.64 -8.30 -15.01
N GLU A 87 -15.94 -8.34 -14.68
CA GLU A 87 -16.49 -7.70 -13.48
C GLU A 87 -16.03 -8.39 -12.19
N THR A 88 -16.04 -9.72 -12.15
CA THR A 88 -15.60 -10.50 -10.98
C THR A 88 -14.15 -10.17 -10.58
N ALA A 89 -13.27 -9.98 -11.57
CA ALA A 89 -11.89 -9.56 -11.31
C ALA A 89 -11.79 -8.11 -10.80
N ARG A 90 -12.64 -7.20 -11.28
CA ARG A 90 -12.67 -5.79 -10.86
C ARG A 90 -13.29 -5.61 -9.47
N GLU A 91 -14.36 -6.34 -9.18
CA GLU A 91 -15.01 -6.40 -7.86
C GLU A 91 -14.00 -6.87 -6.79
N LEU A 92 -13.37 -8.04 -6.99
CA LEU A 92 -12.35 -8.57 -6.08
C LEU A 92 -11.14 -7.63 -5.93
N ALA A 93 -10.59 -7.10 -7.04
CA ALA A 93 -9.43 -6.21 -6.99
C ALA A 93 -9.69 -4.91 -6.22
N SER A 94 -10.89 -4.32 -6.40
CA SER A 94 -11.26 -3.05 -5.76
C SER A 94 -11.48 -3.20 -4.25
N ILE A 95 -12.21 -4.24 -3.82
CA ILE A 95 -12.48 -4.48 -2.40
C ILE A 95 -11.24 -4.94 -1.63
N LEU A 96 -10.38 -5.78 -2.25
CA LEU A 96 -9.08 -6.16 -1.68
C LEU A 96 -8.02 -5.06 -1.79
N GLN A 97 -8.26 -4.01 -2.58
CA GLN A 97 -7.30 -2.94 -2.90
C GLN A 97 -5.97 -3.48 -3.47
N LEU A 98 -6.06 -4.43 -4.40
CA LEU A 98 -4.87 -5.09 -4.97
C LEU A 98 -3.97 -4.09 -5.70
N PRO A 99 -2.64 -4.13 -5.49
CA PRO A 99 -1.70 -3.37 -6.30
C PRO A 99 -1.77 -3.89 -7.75
N GLY A 100 -1.70 -2.97 -8.71
CA GLY A 100 -2.24 -3.22 -10.04
C GLY A 100 -1.58 -4.38 -10.82
N GLY A 101 -2.44 -5.18 -11.46
CA GLY A 101 -2.02 -6.33 -12.26
C GLY A 101 -1.50 -7.52 -11.43
N ASN A 102 -1.57 -8.72 -12.03
CA ASN A 102 -1.24 -9.97 -11.33
C ASN A 102 0.21 -9.99 -10.81
N TYR A 103 1.16 -9.32 -11.48
CA TYR A 103 2.55 -9.30 -11.02
C TYR A 103 2.73 -8.54 -9.69
N ALA A 104 2.16 -7.33 -9.56
CA ALA A 104 2.30 -6.56 -8.32
C ALA A 104 1.54 -7.22 -7.17
N ALA A 105 0.35 -7.76 -7.43
CA ALA A 105 -0.40 -8.56 -6.46
C ALA A 105 0.41 -9.77 -5.97
N ARG A 106 0.91 -10.62 -6.89
CA ARG A 106 1.79 -11.76 -6.54
C ARG A 106 3.00 -11.33 -5.75
N ASN A 107 3.66 -10.24 -6.15
CA ASN A 107 4.85 -9.76 -5.45
C ASN A 107 4.51 -9.33 -4.00
N LYS A 108 3.47 -8.51 -3.81
CA LYS A 108 3.00 -8.06 -2.48
C LYS A 108 2.67 -9.25 -1.57
N PHE A 109 1.90 -10.23 -2.07
CA PHE A 109 1.60 -11.44 -1.30
C PHE A 109 2.82 -12.34 -1.08
N SER A 110 3.78 -12.38 -2.02
CA SER A 110 5.04 -13.14 -1.83
C SER A 110 5.94 -12.54 -0.75
N VAL A 111 5.99 -11.20 -0.64
CA VAL A 111 6.69 -10.51 0.44
C VAL A 111 6.03 -10.81 1.79
N ILE A 112 4.71 -10.74 1.86
CA ILE A 112 3.96 -11.11 3.07
C ILE A 112 4.21 -12.58 3.42
N LEU A 113 3.97 -13.53 2.52
CA LEU A 113 4.17 -14.97 2.78
C LEU A 113 5.62 -15.34 3.14
N ARG A 114 6.61 -14.63 2.60
CA ARG A 114 8.02 -14.76 3.01
C ARG A 114 8.25 -14.21 4.41
N SER A 115 7.64 -13.07 4.75
CA SER A 115 7.63 -12.53 6.11
C SER A 115 6.87 -13.43 7.11
N LEU A 116 6.12 -14.43 6.67
CA LEU A 116 5.47 -15.38 7.61
C LEU A 116 6.25 -16.68 7.80
N GLN A 117 7.39 -16.85 7.11
CA GLN A 117 8.30 -17.95 7.41
C GLN A 117 8.99 -17.70 8.77
N PRO A 118 9.12 -18.73 9.62
CA PRO A 118 9.81 -18.61 10.91
C PRO A 118 11.32 -18.44 10.72
N PHE A 119 11.96 -17.67 11.60
CA PHE A 119 13.40 -17.75 11.79
C PHE A 119 13.79 -18.96 12.66
N THR A 120 15.08 -19.30 12.68
CA THR A 120 15.63 -20.41 13.46
C THR A 120 15.35 -20.23 14.96
N GLY A 121 14.43 -21.03 15.50
CA GLY A 121 14.05 -21.02 16.92
C GLY A 121 12.66 -20.42 17.22
N GLU A 122 11.98 -19.82 16.24
CA GLU A 122 10.62 -19.30 16.40
C GLU A 122 9.55 -20.41 16.31
N VAL A 123 8.39 -20.19 16.94
CA VAL A 123 7.22 -21.06 16.74
C VAL A 123 6.58 -20.74 15.39
N PRO A 124 6.45 -21.71 14.46
CA PRO A 124 5.90 -21.45 13.13
C PRO A 124 4.40 -21.15 13.16
N LEU A 125 4.00 -20.00 12.61
CA LEU A 125 2.62 -19.73 12.22
C LEU A 125 2.12 -20.82 11.26
N LYS A 126 0.99 -21.46 11.58
CA LYS A 126 0.40 -22.52 10.75
C LYS A 126 -0.73 -21.97 9.89
N LEU A 127 -0.35 -21.41 8.74
CA LEU A 127 -1.25 -20.83 7.73
C LEU A 127 -1.45 -21.80 6.57
N GLY A 128 -2.69 -22.00 6.13
CA GLY A 128 -3.00 -22.75 4.92
C GLY A 128 -4.31 -22.32 4.28
N THR A 129 -4.31 -22.22 2.96
CA THR A 129 -5.52 -22.08 2.13
C THR A 129 -5.54 -23.20 1.12
N ARG A 130 -6.71 -23.79 0.86
CA ARG A 130 -6.90 -24.87 -0.12
C ARG A 130 -8.25 -24.68 -0.82
N ILE A 131 -8.27 -24.97 -2.11
CA ILE A 131 -9.49 -24.93 -2.93
C ILE A 131 -9.91 -26.38 -3.21
N TYR A 132 -11.17 -26.69 -2.96
CA TYR A 132 -11.82 -27.95 -3.33
C TYR A 132 -12.77 -27.69 -4.50
N LEU A 133 -12.69 -28.50 -5.55
CA LEU A 133 -13.41 -28.32 -6.82
C LEU A 133 -14.10 -29.62 -7.22
N ASP A 134 -15.34 -29.54 -7.73
CA ASP A 134 -16.10 -30.73 -8.08
C ASP A 134 -15.47 -31.52 -9.26
N ASP A 135 -15.56 -32.85 -9.20
CA ASP A 135 -15.13 -33.74 -10.27
C ASP A 135 -15.89 -33.51 -11.60
N SER A 136 -17.05 -32.86 -11.62
CA SER A 136 -17.73 -32.43 -12.87
C SER A 136 -17.05 -31.25 -13.57
N ILE A 137 -16.00 -30.67 -12.98
CA ILE A 137 -15.32 -29.47 -13.48
C ILE A 137 -13.90 -29.82 -13.96
N SER A 138 -13.43 -29.16 -15.02
CA SER A 138 -12.08 -29.32 -15.56
C SER A 138 -11.18 -28.15 -15.14
N LEU A 139 -10.26 -28.42 -14.21
CA LEU A 139 -9.26 -27.46 -13.73
C LEU A 139 -8.31 -27.00 -14.85
N LYS A 140 -8.10 -25.68 -14.98
CA LYS A 140 -7.14 -25.11 -15.92
C LYS A 140 -5.72 -25.22 -15.33
N GLN A 141 -4.90 -26.10 -15.91
CA GLN A 141 -3.53 -26.36 -15.42
C GLN A 141 -2.65 -25.10 -15.33
N SER A 142 -2.82 -24.11 -16.21
CA SER A 142 -2.09 -22.84 -16.12
C SER A 142 -2.38 -22.06 -14.84
N TYR A 143 -3.61 -22.14 -14.32
CA TYR A 143 -3.99 -21.50 -13.05
C TYR A 143 -3.45 -22.30 -11.86
N ALA A 144 -3.53 -23.64 -11.92
CA ALA A 144 -2.91 -24.52 -10.92
C ALA A 144 -1.41 -24.25 -10.75
N SER A 145 -0.67 -24.09 -11.86
CA SER A 145 0.75 -23.70 -11.81
C SER A 145 0.97 -22.33 -11.16
N VAL A 146 0.16 -21.32 -11.48
CA VAL A 146 0.26 -19.98 -10.87
C VAL A 146 0.10 -20.05 -9.36
N ILE A 147 -0.97 -20.67 -8.86
CA ILE A 147 -1.22 -20.68 -7.41
C ILE A 147 -0.18 -21.51 -6.64
N LYS A 148 0.34 -22.58 -7.27
CA LYS A 148 1.40 -23.40 -6.70
C LYS A 148 2.72 -22.66 -6.63
N THR A 149 3.08 -21.90 -7.67
CA THR A 149 4.34 -21.14 -7.71
C THR A 149 4.33 -19.91 -6.80
N PHE A 150 3.24 -19.14 -6.78
CA PHE A 150 3.22 -17.83 -6.10
C PHE A 150 2.63 -17.85 -4.68
N TYR A 151 1.78 -18.84 -4.36
CA TYR A 151 1.08 -18.92 -3.07
C TYR A 151 1.26 -20.28 -2.38
N SER A 152 2.09 -21.17 -2.93
CA SER A 152 2.43 -22.49 -2.37
C SER A 152 1.23 -23.41 -2.07
N THR A 153 0.11 -23.19 -2.76
CA THR A 153 -1.15 -23.94 -2.55
C THR A 153 -1.52 -24.81 -3.75
N ASP A 154 -2.36 -25.82 -3.51
CA ASP A 154 -2.87 -26.77 -4.49
C ASP A 154 -4.41 -26.72 -4.50
N ILE A 155 -5.00 -27.09 -5.65
CA ILE A 155 -6.43 -27.41 -5.75
C ILE A 155 -6.60 -28.91 -5.63
N VAL A 156 -7.60 -29.33 -4.87
CA VAL A 156 -8.03 -30.72 -4.75
C VAL A 156 -9.32 -30.89 -5.55
N SER A 157 -9.34 -31.85 -6.47
CA SER A 157 -10.60 -32.33 -7.06
C SER A 157 -11.27 -33.31 -6.10
N SER A 158 -12.58 -33.21 -5.95
CA SER A 158 -13.36 -34.07 -5.05
C SER A 158 -14.75 -34.31 -5.62
N ASN A 159 -15.34 -35.46 -5.29
CA ASN A 159 -16.69 -35.80 -5.66
C ASN A 159 -17.67 -35.27 -4.60
N PHE A 160 -18.28 -34.11 -4.81
CA PHE A 160 -19.23 -33.55 -3.82
C PHE A 160 -20.57 -34.32 -3.76
N ALA A 161 -20.81 -35.30 -4.64
CA ALA A 161 -21.96 -36.20 -4.52
C ALA A 161 -21.80 -37.27 -3.42
N ASP A 162 -20.60 -37.44 -2.87
CA ASP A 162 -20.36 -38.25 -1.66
C ASP A 162 -20.21 -37.32 -0.44
N ALA A 163 -21.21 -37.37 0.44
CA ALA A 163 -21.29 -36.51 1.61
C ALA A 163 -20.19 -36.74 2.66
N LEU A 164 -19.46 -37.87 2.60
CA LEU A 164 -18.46 -38.24 3.60
C LEU A 164 -17.03 -37.86 3.23
N THR A 165 -16.65 -37.94 1.95
CA THR A 165 -15.24 -37.75 1.53
C THR A 165 -14.75 -36.33 1.76
N VAL A 166 -15.54 -35.31 1.41
CA VAL A 166 -15.11 -33.91 1.53
C VAL A 166 -14.92 -33.47 2.99
N PRO A 167 -15.89 -33.68 3.91
CA PRO A 167 -15.66 -33.38 5.33
C PRO A 167 -14.47 -34.15 5.92
N HIS A 168 -14.29 -35.42 5.55
CA HIS A 168 -13.14 -36.21 5.98
C HIS A 168 -11.81 -35.60 5.51
N ASP A 169 -11.70 -35.22 4.23
CA ASP A 169 -10.45 -34.74 3.63
C ASP A 169 -10.10 -33.31 4.06
N VAL A 170 -11.10 -32.45 4.25
CA VAL A 170 -10.92 -31.11 4.84
C VAL A 170 -10.47 -31.23 6.30
N ASN A 171 -11.14 -32.07 7.10
CA ASN A 171 -10.80 -32.27 8.51
C ASN A 171 -9.43 -32.94 8.69
N SER A 172 -9.05 -33.85 7.79
CA SER A 172 -7.71 -34.47 7.79
C SER A 172 -6.62 -33.49 7.35
N TRP A 173 -6.90 -32.63 6.36
CA TRP A 173 -5.97 -31.58 5.93
C TRP A 173 -5.70 -30.57 7.05
N VAL A 174 -6.74 -30.02 7.68
CA VAL A 174 -6.58 -28.99 8.71
C VAL A 174 -5.88 -29.54 9.96
N ARG A 175 -6.19 -30.79 10.35
CA ARG A 175 -5.51 -31.49 11.45
C ARG A 175 -4.01 -31.67 11.17
N ASN A 176 -3.65 -32.07 9.94
CA ASN A 176 -2.24 -32.23 9.56
C ASN A 176 -1.50 -30.89 9.47
N LEU A 177 -2.13 -29.85 8.92
CA LEU A 177 -1.57 -28.49 8.83
C LEU A 177 -1.25 -27.89 10.21
N THR A 178 -2.12 -28.14 11.18
CA THR A 178 -2.08 -27.55 12.53
C THR A 178 -1.46 -28.47 13.58
N ASN A 179 -0.88 -29.61 13.19
CA ASN A 179 -0.35 -30.63 14.10
C ASN A 179 -1.36 -31.10 15.17
N GLY A 180 -2.63 -31.26 14.78
CA GLY A 180 -3.72 -31.67 15.66
C GLY A 180 -4.40 -30.54 16.42
N ARG A 181 -3.95 -29.28 16.31
CA ARG A 181 -4.50 -28.14 17.07
C ARG A 181 -5.87 -27.66 16.59
N ILE A 182 -6.22 -27.93 15.33
CA ILE A 182 -7.59 -27.80 14.83
C ILE A 182 -8.01 -29.19 14.34
N GLU A 183 -8.86 -29.87 15.10
CA GLU A 183 -9.25 -31.25 14.79
C GLU A 183 -10.31 -31.39 13.69
N LYS A 184 -11.21 -30.40 13.60
CA LYS A 184 -12.31 -30.31 12.64
C LYS A 184 -12.52 -28.87 12.20
N MET A 185 -12.93 -28.72 10.94
CA MET A 185 -13.29 -27.47 10.29
C MET A 185 -14.71 -27.53 9.69
N ILE A 186 -15.13 -28.71 9.21
CA ILE A 186 -16.53 -29.01 8.90
C ILE A 186 -17.04 -29.95 10.00
N GLU A 187 -18.07 -29.52 10.73
CA GLU A 187 -18.57 -30.26 11.90
C GLU A 187 -19.71 -31.22 11.56
N ASN A 188 -20.55 -30.89 10.58
CA ASN A 188 -21.71 -31.68 10.17
C ASN A 188 -21.72 -31.86 8.64
N GLU A 189 -21.90 -33.10 8.20
CA GLU A 189 -21.90 -33.51 6.79
C GLU A 189 -23.04 -32.84 5.97
N SER A 190 -24.12 -32.43 6.63
CA SER A 190 -25.25 -31.74 5.99
C SER A 190 -25.06 -30.24 5.75
N THR A 191 -23.93 -29.61 6.10
CA THR A 191 -23.71 -28.17 5.90
C THR A 191 -23.32 -27.79 4.47
N LEU A 192 -23.22 -28.76 3.55
CA LEU A 192 -22.74 -28.58 2.18
C LEU A 192 -23.81 -29.01 1.16
N GLU A 193 -24.82 -28.16 0.94
CA GLU A 193 -25.81 -28.41 -0.13
C GLU A 193 -25.20 -28.16 -1.51
N ASN A 194 -24.85 -29.25 -2.22
CA ASN A 194 -24.37 -29.27 -3.60
C ASN A 194 -23.29 -28.22 -3.95
N PRO A 195 -22.18 -28.12 -3.20
CA PRO A 195 -21.14 -27.15 -3.50
C PRO A 195 -20.43 -27.45 -4.82
N VAL A 196 -20.03 -26.38 -5.53
CA VAL A 196 -19.36 -26.44 -6.84
C VAL A 196 -17.86 -26.15 -6.67
N MET A 197 -17.53 -25.19 -5.81
CA MET A 197 -16.18 -24.86 -5.38
C MET A 197 -16.23 -24.36 -3.93
N LEU A 198 -15.40 -24.95 -3.07
CA LEU A 198 -15.21 -24.51 -1.69
C LEU A 198 -13.80 -23.97 -1.50
N VAL A 199 -13.68 -22.85 -0.79
CA VAL A 199 -12.37 -22.31 -0.40
C VAL A 199 -12.21 -22.44 1.10
N MET A 200 -11.28 -23.30 1.50
CA MET A 200 -11.02 -23.67 2.88
C MET A 200 -9.76 -22.96 3.36
N ASN A 201 -9.89 -22.23 4.46
CA ASN A 201 -8.85 -21.40 5.02
C ASN A 201 -8.63 -21.72 6.51
N ALA A 202 -7.39 -21.98 6.91
CA ALA A 202 -7.07 -22.36 8.27
C ALA A 202 -5.82 -21.64 8.80
N LEU A 203 -5.90 -21.18 10.04
CA LEU A 203 -4.79 -20.50 10.72
C LEU A 203 -4.71 -20.92 12.20
N PHE A 204 -3.57 -21.43 12.63
CA PHE A 204 -3.25 -21.64 14.05
C PHE A 204 -1.97 -20.90 14.45
N PHE A 205 -2.01 -20.25 15.61
CA PHE A 205 -0.88 -19.53 16.20
C PHE A 205 -0.82 -19.72 17.71
N LYS A 206 0.38 -20.04 18.18
CA LYS A 206 0.78 -19.95 19.59
C LYS A 206 2.18 -19.33 19.64
N GLY A 207 2.27 -18.09 20.09
CA GLY A 207 3.55 -17.39 20.22
C GLY A 207 4.27 -17.69 21.53
N ILE A 208 5.54 -17.28 21.62
CA ILE A 208 6.29 -17.17 22.88
C ILE A 208 6.56 -15.68 23.09
N TRP A 209 6.36 -15.14 24.29
CA TRP A 209 6.62 -13.72 24.58
C TRP A 209 8.11 -13.41 24.54
N GLN A 210 8.49 -12.24 24.01
CA GLN A 210 9.89 -11.88 23.73
C GLN A 210 10.83 -12.00 24.95
N ASN A 211 10.31 -11.75 26.16
CA ASN A 211 11.07 -11.77 27.40
C ASN A 211 10.56 -12.80 28.45
N ASN A 212 9.73 -13.78 28.05
CA ASN A 212 9.03 -14.71 28.97
C ASN A 212 8.31 -13.98 30.12
N GLU A 213 7.53 -12.96 29.76
CA GLU A 213 7.08 -11.89 30.67
C GLU A 213 6.12 -12.33 31.77
N PHE A 214 5.45 -13.46 31.57
CA PHE A 214 4.44 -14.00 32.46
C PHE A 214 5.00 -15.25 33.18
N PRO A 215 5.37 -15.16 34.47
CA PRO A 215 5.75 -16.35 35.23
C PRO A 215 4.50 -17.19 35.53
N ALA A 216 4.47 -18.46 35.12
CA ALA A 216 3.34 -19.36 35.41
C ALA A 216 3.03 -19.52 36.92
N GLN A 217 3.99 -19.23 37.80
CA GLN A 217 3.79 -19.20 39.26
C GLN A 217 3.01 -17.98 39.75
N GLU A 218 2.86 -16.92 38.94
CA GLU A 218 2.08 -15.71 39.25
C GLU A 218 0.64 -15.76 38.71
N THR A 219 0.28 -16.78 37.94
CA THR A 219 -1.08 -16.96 37.43
C THR A 219 -2.08 -17.23 38.57
N ARG A 220 -3.17 -16.47 38.64
CA ARG A 220 -4.19 -16.54 39.69
C ARG A 220 -5.60 -16.55 39.09
N SER A 221 -6.54 -17.18 39.78
CA SER A 221 -7.96 -17.05 39.45
C SER A 221 -8.45 -15.67 39.90
N GLU A 222 -8.94 -14.84 38.97
CA GLU A 222 -9.50 -13.52 39.24
C GLU A 222 -10.81 -13.31 38.47
N LYS A 223 -11.59 -12.29 38.84
CA LYS A 223 -12.90 -12.00 38.24
C LYS A 223 -12.76 -11.32 36.88
N PHE A 224 -13.48 -11.85 35.89
CA PHE A 224 -13.75 -11.20 34.61
C PHE A 224 -15.24 -10.83 34.54
N TYR A 225 -15.55 -9.61 34.08
CA TYR A 225 -16.90 -9.03 34.01
C TYR A 225 -17.34 -8.96 32.55
N GLU A 226 -18.27 -9.80 32.12
CA GLU A 226 -18.77 -9.85 30.74
C GLU A 226 -19.70 -8.66 30.40
N SER A 227 -19.85 -8.32 29.10
CA SER A 227 -20.85 -7.32 28.65
C SER A 227 -22.30 -7.70 29.00
N SER A 228 -22.56 -9.00 29.24
CA SER A 228 -23.85 -9.54 29.70
C SER A 228 -24.20 -9.17 31.15
N GLY A 229 -23.24 -8.65 31.92
CA GLY A 229 -23.33 -8.46 33.37
C GLY A 229 -22.94 -9.70 34.19
N ASN A 230 -22.63 -10.83 33.56
CA ASN A 230 -22.09 -12.01 34.25
C ASN A 230 -20.69 -11.73 34.80
N ILE A 231 -20.33 -12.43 35.88
CA ILE A 231 -18.99 -12.39 36.47
C ILE A 231 -18.46 -13.81 36.61
N ILE A 232 -17.34 -14.10 35.96
CA ILE A 232 -16.73 -15.43 35.88
C ILE A 232 -15.33 -15.44 36.51
N ASP A 233 -14.89 -16.59 37.03
CA ASP A 233 -13.54 -16.80 37.56
C ASP A 233 -12.62 -17.31 36.45
N VAL A 234 -11.59 -16.52 36.11
CA VAL A 234 -10.69 -16.79 34.97
C VAL A 234 -9.25 -16.85 35.47
N PRO A 235 -8.38 -17.73 34.96
CA PRO A 235 -6.95 -17.67 35.23
C PRO A 235 -6.32 -16.46 34.53
N PHE A 236 -5.93 -15.44 35.30
CA PHE A 236 -5.15 -14.30 34.86
C PHE A 236 -3.66 -14.59 35.03
N MET A 237 -2.90 -14.43 33.96
CA MET A 237 -1.45 -14.36 34.02
C MET A 237 -1.02 -12.91 34.30
N LYS A 238 0.03 -12.75 35.12
CA LYS A 238 0.54 -11.46 35.57
C LYS A 238 1.98 -11.22 35.12
N ALA A 239 2.26 -10.00 34.66
CA ALA A 239 3.59 -9.51 34.34
C ALA A 239 3.82 -8.13 34.97
N VAL A 240 5.07 -7.79 35.27
CA VAL A 240 5.50 -6.42 35.63
C VAL A 240 6.81 -6.15 34.90
N GLY A 241 6.84 -5.11 34.06
CA GLY A 241 7.97 -4.83 33.18
C GLY A 241 7.79 -3.54 32.40
N GLU A 242 8.68 -3.31 31.42
CA GLU A 242 8.66 -2.13 30.56
C GLU A 242 7.91 -2.42 29.25
N PHE A 243 6.84 -1.66 29.00
CA PHE A 243 5.90 -1.93 27.92
C PHE A 243 5.55 -0.70 27.11
N ASN A 244 5.41 -0.89 25.80
CA ASN A 244 4.83 0.11 24.91
C ASN A 244 3.33 0.24 25.22
N TYR A 245 2.96 1.40 25.74
CA TYR A 245 1.63 1.68 26.28
C TYR A 245 1.17 3.10 25.87
N VAL A 246 -0.12 3.25 25.64
CA VAL A 246 -0.76 4.55 25.42
C VAL A 246 -2.18 4.57 26.01
N GLU A 247 -2.58 5.74 26.50
CA GLU A 247 -3.97 6.01 26.88
C GLU A 247 -4.62 6.89 25.81
N SER A 248 -5.76 6.45 25.27
CA SER A 248 -6.53 7.17 24.25
C SER A 248 -7.81 7.75 24.87
N PRO A 249 -7.90 9.08 25.05
CA PRO A 249 -9.16 9.74 25.41
C PRO A 249 -10.22 9.61 24.31
N GLU A 250 -9.80 9.53 23.05
CA GLU A 250 -10.68 9.50 21.87
C GLU A 250 -11.40 8.16 21.68
N LEU A 251 -10.77 7.05 22.09
CA LEU A 251 -11.41 5.73 22.13
C LEU A 251 -11.95 5.37 23.52
N ASP A 252 -11.75 6.23 24.52
CA ASP A 252 -11.87 5.90 25.95
C ASP A 252 -11.25 4.53 26.32
N ALA A 253 -9.99 4.34 25.93
CA ALA A 253 -9.32 3.05 26.03
C ALA A 253 -7.84 3.16 26.42
N LYS A 254 -7.30 2.09 26.99
CA LYS A 254 -5.87 1.82 27.13
C LYS A 254 -5.43 0.92 25.98
N ILE A 255 -4.24 1.15 25.42
CA ILE A 255 -3.65 0.25 24.44
C ILE A 255 -2.27 -0.20 24.93
N LEU A 256 -2.06 -1.52 24.89
CA LEU A 256 -0.82 -2.19 25.28
C LEU A 256 -0.28 -2.99 24.10
N LYS A 257 1.03 -2.93 23.86
CA LYS A 257 1.76 -3.81 22.96
C LYS A 257 2.58 -4.83 23.76
N ILE A 258 2.45 -6.11 23.41
CA ILE A 258 3.23 -7.22 23.96
C ILE A 258 3.95 -7.93 22.79
N PRO A 259 5.29 -7.84 22.68
CA PRO A 259 6.05 -8.44 21.59
C PRO A 259 6.24 -9.95 21.74
N TYR A 260 6.19 -10.68 20.63
CA TYR A 260 6.59 -12.09 20.57
C TYR A 260 8.10 -12.23 20.28
N LEU A 261 8.65 -13.37 20.70
CA LEU A 261 10.02 -13.79 20.44
C LEU A 261 10.32 -13.75 18.94
N GLY A 262 11.37 -13.02 18.59
CA GLY A 262 11.76 -12.74 17.20
C GLY A 262 11.58 -11.27 16.80
N GLN A 263 11.00 -10.43 17.66
CA GLN A 263 10.79 -8.98 17.44
C GLN A 263 10.04 -8.63 16.14
N LYS A 264 9.24 -9.58 15.66
CA LYS A 264 8.63 -9.57 14.33
C LYS A 264 7.11 -9.55 14.38
N MET A 265 6.54 -10.21 15.37
CA MET A 265 5.11 -10.17 15.64
C MET A 265 4.86 -9.57 17.01
N ALA A 266 3.78 -8.82 17.16
CA ALA A 266 3.31 -8.36 18.46
C ALA A 266 1.80 -8.51 18.58
N MET A 267 1.35 -8.80 19.81
CA MET A 267 -0.05 -8.67 20.19
C MET A 267 -0.30 -7.26 20.70
N TYR A 268 -1.35 -6.65 20.18
CA TYR A 268 -1.87 -5.36 20.63
C TYR A 268 -3.23 -5.58 21.27
N ILE A 269 -3.45 -4.98 22.44
CA ILE A 269 -4.69 -5.13 23.21
C ILE A 269 -5.25 -3.73 23.47
N VAL A 270 -6.48 -3.49 22.99
CA VAL A 270 -7.27 -2.28 23.20
C VAL A 270 -8.34 -2.58 24.25
N LEU A 271 -8.10 -2.11 25.46
CA LEU A 271 -8.95 -2.31 26.63
C LEU A 271 -9.77 -1.03 26.90
N PRO A 272 -11.10 -1.03 26.75
CA PRO A 272 -11.95 0.11 27.11
C PRO A 272 -11.81 0.49 28.59
N ARG A 273 -12.09 1.73 28.98
CA ARG A 273 -12.08 2.09 30.42
C ARG A 273 -13.30 1.59 31.19
N THR A 274 -14.47 1.54 30.55
CA THR A 274 -15.70 0.98 31.14
C THR A 274 -15.88 -0.49 30.76
N GLN A 275 -16.64 -1.24 31.55
CA GLN A 275 -16.84 -2.68 31.33
C GLN A 275 -17.66 -2.97 30.06
N ASP A 276 -18.57 -2.06 29.71
CA ASP A 276 -19.45 -2.07 28.54
C ASP A 276 -18.88 -1.29 27.33
N GLY A 277 -17.67 -0.73 27.45
CA GLY A 277 -17.12 0.22 26.47
C GLY A 277 -16.69 -0.41 25.14
N LEU A 278 -16.68 -1.73 25.01
CA LEU A 278 -16.06 -2.41 23.85
C LEU A 278 -16.76 -2.12 22.53
N ASP A 279 -18.09 -2.13 22.49
CA ASP A 279 -18.84 -1.80 21.27
C ASP A 279 -18.63 -0.34 20.84
N THR A 280 -18.43 0.58 21.80
CA THR A 280 -18.05 1.98 21.52
C THR A 280 -16.64 2.07 20.92
N VAL A 281 -15.67 1.32 21.47
CA VAL A 281 -14.32 1.20 20.89
C VAL A 281 -14.38 0.66 19.46
N ILE A 282 -15.09 -0.46 19.24
CA ILE A 282 -15.21 -1.11 17.92
C ILE A 282 -15.87 -0.19 16.89
N LYS A 283 -16.89 0.57 17.28
CA LYS A 283 -17.57 1.55 16.42
C LYS A 283 -16.63 2.67 15.97
N ASN A 284 -15.84 3.22 16.89
CA ASN A 284 -15.02 4.41 16.65
C ASN A 284 -13.65 4.10 16.05
N ILE A 285 -13.04 2.94 16.36
CA ILE A 285 -11.70 2.56 15.90
C ILE A 285 -11.64 2.41 14.36
N ASN A 286 -10.48 2.76 13.81
CA ASN A 286 -10.13 2.61 12.40
C ASN A 286 -8.60 2.63 12.22
N SER A 287 -8.15 2.33 11.00
CA SER A 287 -6.75 2.32 10.55
C SER A 287 -5.97 3.57 10.94
N HIS A 288 -6.56 4.75 10.74
CA HIS A 288 -5.90 6.05 10.92
C HIS A 288 -5.72 6.39 12.41
N ILE A 289 -6.75 6.17 13.24
CA ILE A 289 -6.68 6.34 14.69
C ILE A 289 -5.62 5.39 15.26
N LEU A 290 -5.69 4.11 14.90
CA LEU A 290 -4.78 3.11 15.44
C LEU A 290 -3.32 3.38 15.05
N MET A 291 -3.03 3.73 13.79
CA MET A 291 -1.68 4.13 13.35
C MET A 291 -1.13 5.27 14.21
N ARG A 292 -1.93 6.33 14.44
CA ARG A 292 -1.50 7.47 15.28
C ARG A 292 -1.27 7.04 16.73
N LEU A 293 -2.16 6.23 17.31
CA LEU A 293 -2.05 5.78 18.70
C LEU A 293 -0.82 4.89 18.91
N VAL A 294 -0.58 3.93 18.02
CA VAL A 294 0.61 3.06 18.05
C VAL A 294 1.90 3.88 17.88
N ARG A 295 1.91 4.89 17.01
CA ARG A 295 3.03 5.85 16.88
C ARG A 295 3.26 6.74 18.09
N SER A 296 2.23 6.96 18.91
CA SER A 296 2.33 7.72 20.16
C SER A 296 2.58 6.86 21.40
N MET A 297 2.77 5.55 21.24
CA MET A 297 3.14 4.68 22.38
C MET A 297 4.48 5.09 22.97
N GLN A 298 4.57 5.01 24.28
CA GLN A 298 5.79 5.22 25.04
C GLN A 298 6.04 4.01 25.92
N ILE A 299 7.30 3.78 26.27
CA ILE A 299 7.69 2.73 27.21
C ILE A 299 7.38 3.22 28.62
N PHE A 300 6.56 2.45 29.36
CA PHE A 300 6.23 2.68 30.76
C PHE A 300 6.47 1.42 31.59
N SER A 301 6.68 1.55 32.91
CA SER A 301 6.58 0.42 33.82
C SER A 301 5.09 0.06 34.03
N VAL A 302 4.66 -1.12 33.58
CA VAL A 302 3.25 -1.54 33.60
C VAL A 302 3.09 -2.85 34.37
N GLU A 303 2.16 -2.90 35.33
CA GLU A 303 1.57 -4.15 35.83
C GLU A 303 0.49 -4.61 34.83
N ILE A 304 0.75 -5.72 34.16
CA ILE A 304 -0.22 -6.37 33.26
C ILE A 304 -0.90 -7.51 34.00
N LYS A 305 -2.22 -7.57 33.90
CA LYS A 305 -3.01 -8.79 34.13
C LYS A 305 -3.85 -9.07 32.89
N LEU A 306 -3.62 -10.22 32.28
CA LEU A 306 -4.29 -10.66 31.05
C LEU A 306 -4.92 -12.03 31.33
N PRO A 307 -6.22 -12.26 31.07
CA PRO A 307 -6.77 -13.60 31.15
C PRO A 307 -6.09 -14.52 30.13
N LYS A 308 -5.86 -15.77 30.51
CA LYS A 308 -5.51 -16.83 29.55
C LYS A 308 -6.73 -17.19 28.73
N PHE A 309 -6.54 -17.47 27.44
CA PHE A 309 -7.61 -17.92 26.57
C PHE A 309 -7.08 -18.82 25.44
N ASN A 310 -7.93 -19.71 24.97
CA ASN A 310 -7.72 -20.47 23.75
C ASN A 310 -8.99 -20.32 22.92
N LEU A 311 -8.92 -19.63 21.78
CA LEU A 311 -10.07 -19.38 20.92
C LEU A 311 -9.93 -20.15 19.61
N GLU A 312 -10.98 -20.88 19.24
CA GLU A 312 -11.26 -21.40 17.91
C GLU A 312 -12.53 -20.72 17.37
N TYR A 313 -12.50 -20.23 16.14
CA TYR A 313 -13.64 -19.60 15.48
C TYR A 313 -13.76 -20.11 14.04
N THR A 314 -14.88 -20.76 13.73
CA THR A 314 -15.27 -21.14 12.36
C THR A 314 -16.19 -20.08 11.80
N SER A 315 -15.89 -19.59 10.60
CA SER A 315 -16.58 -18.46 9.97
C SER A 315 -16.93 -18.77 8.52
N HIS A 316 -18.20 -18.54 8.19
CA HIS A 316 -18.75 -18.65 6.84
C HIS A 316 -18.76 -17.25 6.22
N MET A 317 -17.97 -17.04 5.17
CA MET A 317 -17.67 -15.69 4.70
C MET A 317 -18.60 -15.20 3.59
N GLU A 318 -19.35 -16.07 2.89
CA GLU A 318 -20.34 -15.66 1.88
C GLU A 318 -21.24 -14.50 2.34
N PRO A 319 -21.93 -14.57 3.50
CA PRO A 319 -22.88 -13.52 3.89
C PRO A 319 -22.19 -12.25 4.37
N VAL A 320 -20.90 -12.31 4.71
CA VAL A 320 -20.07 -11.18 5.13
C VAL A 320 -19.49 -10.48 3.90
N LEU A 321 -18.99 -11.24 2.93
CA LEU A 321 -18.38 -10.75 1.71
C LEU A 321 -19.40 -10.09 0.78
N ARG A 322 -20.63 -10.62 0.66
CA ARG A 322 -21.74 -9.94 -0.05
C ARG A 322 -22.03 -8.55 0.52
N GLU A 323 -21.96 -8.41 1.85
CA GLU A 323 -22.21 -7.18 2.59
C GLU A 323 -21.04 -6.18 2.41
N MET A 324 -19.80 -6.68 2.27
CA MET A 324 -18.63 -5.91 1.87
C MET A 324 -18.58 -5.55 0.36
N GLY A 325 -19.51 -6.05 -0.45
CA GLY A 325 -19.61 -5.75 -1.88
C GLY A 325 -19.06 -6.83 -2.83
N ILE A 326 -18.45 -7.90 -2.31
CA ILE A 326 -18.03 -9.06 -3.13
C ILE A 326 -19.25 -9.98 -3.31
N LYS A 327 -19.89 -9.90 -4.49
CA LYS A 327 -21.17 -10.54 -4.80
C LYS A 327 -21.07 -11.47 -6.00
N SER A 328 -20.34 -11.05 -7.04
CA SER A 328 -20.24 -11.74 -8.32
C SER A 328 -19.86 -13.22 -8.19
N ILE A 329 -18.84 -13.54 -7.38
CA ILE A 329 -18.33 -14.91 -7.16
C ILE A 329 -19.37 -15.89 -6.59
N PHE A 330 -20.44 -15.37 -5.97
CA PHE A 330 -21.55 -16.11 -5.34
C PHE A 330 -22.85 -16.03 -6.17
N THR A 331 -22.77 -15.62 -7.44
CA THR A 331 -23.90 -15.55 -8.37
C THR A 331 -23.56 -16.12 -9.75
N ASN A 332 -24.57 -16.45 -10.56
CA ASN A 332 -24.38 -16.96 -11.92
C ASN A 332 -23.69 -15.98 -12.90
N THR A 333 -23.41 -14.74 -12.50
CA THR A 333 -22.55 -13.81 -13.26
C THR A 333 -21.05 -14.04 -13.00
N ALA A 334 -20.67 -14.99 -12.14
CA ALA A 334 -19.27 -15.32 -11.82
C ALA A 334 -18.45 -15.73 -13.07
N THR A 335 -17.43 -14.94 -13.40
CA THR A 335 -16.54 -15.12 -14.56
C THR A 335 -15.25 -15.84 -14.17
N LEU A 336 -15.38 -17.02 -13.53
CA LEU A 336 -14.26 -17.83 -13.01
C LEU A 336 -13.60 -18.77 -14.04
N THR A 337 -13.74 -18.47 -15.34
CA THR A 337 -13.26 -19.34 -16.44
C THR A 337 -11.73 -19.42 -16.56
N GLY A 338 -11.00 -18.56 -15.84
CA GLY A 338 -9.55 -18.67 -15.66
C GLY A 338 -9.15 -19.78 -14.69
N ILE A 339 -9.99 -20.06 -13.68
CA ILE A 339 -9.80 -21.16 -12.72
C ILE A 339 -10.06 -22.50 -13.41
N ALA A 340 -11.26 -22.68 -13.94
CA ALA A 340 -11.72 -23.96 -14.43
C ALA A 340 -12.89 -23.82 -15.43
N LYS A 341 -13.21 -24.91 -16.14
CA LYS A 341 -14.32 -24.98 -17.08
C LYS A 341 -15.26 -26.12 -16.70
N ALA A 342 -16.55 -25.85 -16.64
CA ALA A 342 -17.59 -26.88 -16.50
C ALA A 342 -17.49 -27.91 -17.64
N LYS A 343 -17.62 -29.21 -17.32
CA LYS A 343 -17.79 -30.25 -18.36
C LYS A 343 -19.17 -30.08 -19.01
N ARG A 344 -19.38 -30.67 -20.19
CA ARG A 344 -20.65 -30.57 -20.93
C ARG A 344 -21.82 -31.05 -20.04
N GLY A 345 -22.74 -30.15 -19.72
CA GLY A 345 -23.91 -30.42 -18.88
C GLY A 345 -23.73 -30.17 -17.37
N ALA A 346 -22.53 -29.77 -16.91
CA ALA A 346 -22.30 -29.38 -15.52
C ALA A 346 -22.69 -27.91 -15.25
N ALA A 347 -22.90 -27.57 -13.98
CA ALA A 347 -23.16 -26.20 -13.54
C ALA A 347 -21.96 -25.28 -13.79
N GLN A 348 -22.21 -23.97 -13.90
CA GLN A 348 -21.17 -22.95 -14.00
C GLN A 348 -20.31 -22.93 -12.72
N VAL A 349 -19.00 -22.70 -12.89
CA VAL A 349 -18.06 -22.63 -11.75
C VAL A 349 -18.41 -21.44 -10.87
N LEU A 350 -18.78 -21.73 -9.62
CA LEU A 350 -19.29 -20.80 -8.64
C LEU A 350 -18.61 -21.07 -7.29
N VAL A 351 -18.23 -20.01 -6.56
CA VAL A 351 -17.82 -20.18 -5.16
C VAL A 351 -19.07 -20.38 -4.33
N SER A 352 -19.20 -21.53 -3.68
CA SER A 352 -20.36 -21.85 -2.83
C SER A 352 -20.24 -21.19 -1.47
N ASP A 353 -19.07 -21.29 -0.85
CA ASP A 353 -18.70 -20.53 0.35
C ASP A 353 -17.16 -20.46 0.48
N ILE A 354 -16.70 -19.52 1.31
CA ILE A 354 -15.33 -19.43 1.79
C ILE A 354 -15.37 -19.62 3.31
N VAL A 355 -14.93 -20.79 3.77
CA VAL A 355 -14.91 -21.12 5.19
C VAL A 355 -13.53 -20.83 5.75
N GLN A 356 -13.46 -20.02 6.80
CA GLN A 356 -12.23 -19.78 7.55
C GLN A 356 -12.37 -20.32 8.98
N LYS A 357 -11.43 -21.17 9.40
CA LYS A 357 -11.24 -21.54 10.81
C LYS A 357 -9.94 -20.95 11.36
N ALA A 358 -10.07 -19.98 12.25
CA ALA A 358 -8.96 -19.33 12.94
C ALA A 358 -8.85 -19.86 14.36
N ALA A 359 -7.64 -20.09 14.85
CA ALA A 359 -7.37 -20.51 16.22
C ALA A 359 -6.16 -19.78 16.82
N ILE A 360 -6.25 -19.33 18.08
CA ILE A 360 -5.17 -18.67 18.81
C ILE A 360 -5.14 -19.12 20.28
N GLU A 361 -3.95 -19.49 20.76
CA GLU A 361 -3.70 -19.90 22.15
C GLU A 361 -2.82 -18.86 22.85
N VAL A 362 -3.33 -18.28 23.94
CA VAL A 362 -2.69 -17.22 24.73
C VAL A 362 -2.51 -17.68 26.17
N ASP A 363 -1.26 -17.99 26.51
CA ASP A 363 -0.81 -18.41 27.82
C ASP A 363 0.54 -17.77 28.19
N GLU A 364 1.16 -18.25 29.26
CA GLU A 364 2.40 -17.70 29.80
C GLU A 364 3.63 -17.92 28.90
N GLY A 365 3.52 -18.78 27.87
CA GLY A 365 4.64 -19.21 27.03
C GLY A 365 5.34 -20.47 27.54
N SER A 366 6.58 -20.69 27.08
CA SER A 366 7.36 -21.88 27.46
C SER A 366 7.91 -21.76 28.88
N SER A 367 8.05 -22.91 29.57
CA SER A 367 8.29 -22.99 31.02
C SER A 367 9.72 -22.63 31.48
N TYR A 368 10.41 -21.72 30.81
CA TYR A 368 11.79 -21.33 31.16
C TYR A 368 11.76 -20.16 32.15
N VAL A 369 12.44 -20.33 33.28
CA VAL A 369 12.46 -19.35 34.39
C VAL A 369 13.03 -18.02 33.87
N GLY A 370 12.17 -17.00 33.82
CA GLY A 370 12.51 -15.68 33.28
C GLY A 370 13.60 -14.96 34.07
N ALA A 371 14.20 -13.96 33.44
CA ALA A 371 15.11 -13.04 34.12
C ALA A 371 14.40 -12.40 35.33
N ALA A 372 15.16 -12.11 36.39
CA ALA A 372 14.60 -11.68 37.67
C ALA A 372 13.64 -10.50 37.50
N ALA A 373 12.39 -10.69 37.93
CA ALA A 373 11.45 -9.59 38.10
C ALA A 373 12.10 -8.53 39.01
N ASN A 374 12.06 -7.26 38.59
CA ASN A 374 12.49 -6.11 39.40
C ASN A 374 11.49 -5.87 40.54
N LEU A 375 11.45 -6.79 41.50
CA LEU A 375 10.52 -6.89 42.64
C LEU A 375 10.60 -5.72 43.65
N GLY A 376 11.38 -4.68 43.35
CA GLY A 376 11.53 -3.47 44.16
C GLY A 376 10.95 -2.18 43.55
N SER A 377 10.55 -2.18 42.26
CA SER A 377 9.97 -0.98 41.62
C SER A 377 8.45 -1.05 41.61
N VAL A 378 7.81 0.03 42.09
CA VAL A 378 6.35 0.20 41.96
C VAL A 378 6.04 0.56 40.50
N PRO A 379 5.13 -0.16 39.81
CA PRO A 379 4.81 0.12 38.41
C PRO A 379 4.00 1.41 38.27
N ASP A 380 4.36 2.23 37.27
CA ASP A 380 3.73 3.52 36.98
C ASP A 380 2.27 3.39 36.50
N ARG A 381 1.97 2.28 35.80
CA ARG A 381 0.68 2.03 35.15
C ARG A 381 0.15 0.63 35.45
N LYS A 382 -1.17 0.46 35.28
CA LYS A 382 -1.86 -0.82 35.41
C LYS A 382 -2.74 -1.09 34.19
N PHE A 383 -2.50 -2.22 33.54
CA PHE A 383 -3.31 -2.76 32.45
C PHE A 383 -3.93 -4.09 32.91
N ILE A 384 -5.16 -4.02 33.42
CA ILE A 384 -5.88 -5.18 33.96
C ILE A 384 -7.06 -5.44 33.03
N ALA A 385 -6.94 -6.47 32.18
CA ALA A 385 -7.96 -6.84 31.21
C ALA A 385 -9.09 -7.65 31.85
N SER A 386 -9.76 -7.06 32.85
CA SER A 386 -10.82 -7.68 33.65
C SER A 386 -12.20 -7.72 32.98
N HIS A 387 -12.33 -7.19 31.77
CA HIS A 387 -13.60 -7.01 31.07
C HIS A 387 -13.33 -6.97 29.56
N PRO A 388 -14.37 -7.06 28.70
CA PRO A 388 -14.22 -7.22 27.27
C PRO A 388 -13.25 -6.27 26.59
N PHE A 389 -12.42 -6.83 25.71
CA PHE A 389 -11.37 -6.11 24.99
C PHE A 389 -11.25 -6.54 23.53
N LEU A 390 -10.72 -5.63 22.71
CA LEU A 390 -10.29 -5.91 21.33
C LEU A 390 -8.80 -6.26 21.36
N PHE A 391 -8.39 -7.28 20.62
CA PHE A 391 -6.98 -7.55 20.36
C PHE A 391 -6.72 -7.79 18.88
N TYR A 392 -5.47 -7.57 18.46
CA TYR A 392 -5.00 -7.98 17.14
C TYR A 392 -3.53 -8.42 17.21
N VAL A 393 -3.12 -9.28 16.27
CA VAL A 393 -1.72 -9.70 16.10
C VAL A 393 -1.24 -9.18 14.76
N GLU A 394 -0.08 -8.52 14.74
CA GLU A 394 0.49 -7.89 13.55
C GLU A 394 1.91 -8.41 13.29
N ASP A 395 2.23 -8.72 12.02
CA ASP A 395 3.61 -8.80 11.53
C ASP A 395 4.14 -7.38 11.33
N GLU A 396 4.99 -6.93 12.25
CA GLU A 396 5.49 -5.56 12.33
C GLU A 396 6.50 -5.25 11.21
N ILE A 397 7.07 -6.27 10.54
CA ILE A 397 7.95 -6.09 9.38
C ILE A 397 7.15 -5.61 8.15
N THR A 398 5.93 -6.13 7.96
CA THR A 398 5.11 -5.83 6.77
C THR A 398 3.87 -4.99 7.07
N GLY A 399 3.59 -4.71 8.35
CA GLY A 399 2.35 -4.09 8.81
C GLY A 399 1.12 -4.96 8.50
N THR A 400 1.25 -6.29 8.50
CA THR A 400 0.16 -7.19 8.12
C THR A 400 -0.58 -7.68 9.36
N ILE A 401 -1.89 -7.40 9.46
CA ILE A 401 -2.71 -7.92 10.54
C ILE A 401 -3.04 -9.40 10.28
N LEU A 402 -2.55 -10.25 11.17
CA LEU A 402 -2.66 -11.71 11.11
C LEU A 402 -3.95 -12.19 11.76
N TYR A 403 -4.34 -11.57 12.87
CA TYR A 403 -5.56 -11.84 13.62
C TYR A 403 -6.20 -10.55 14.10
N MET A 404 -7.53 -10.53 14.16
CA MET A 404 -8.33 -9.57 14.94
C MET A 404 -9.31 -10.38 15.79
N GLY A 405 -9.52 -9.97 17.04
CA GLY A 405 -10.42 -10.68 17.95
C GLY A 405 -11.12 -9.80 18.98
N ARG A 406 -12.37 -10.17 19.29
CA ARG A 406 -13.23 -9.61 20.33
C ARG A 406 -13.25 -10.64 21.45
N MET A 407 -12.81 -10.25 22.64
CA MET A 407 -12.88 -11.10 23.83
C MET A 407 -14.07 -10.67 24.68
N GLU A 408 -15.09 -11.52 24.79
CA GLU A 408 -16.24 -11.36 25.70
C GLU A 408 -16.18 -12.31 26.89
N ASN A 409 -15.69 -13.55 26.70
CA ASN A 409 -15.56 -14.56 27.75
C ASN A 409 -14.29 -15.40 27.52
N PRO A 410 -13.21 -15.24 28.31
CA PRO A 410 -11.96 -15.98 28.11
C PRO A 410 -12.02 -17.50 28.31
N LEU A 411 -13.07 -18.03 28.96
CA LEU A 411 -13.28 -19.47 29.15
C LEU A 411 -14.02 -20.13 27.99
N GLN A 412 -14.73 -19.35 27.17
CA GLN A 412 -15.45 -19.84 26.01
C GLN A 412 -14.48 -20.05 24.85
N THR A 413 -14.11 -21.32 24.61
CA THR A 413 -13.11 -21.67 23.58
C THR A 413 -13.62 -21.63 22.15
N VAL A 414 -14.93 -21.79 21.92
CA VAL A 414 -15.54 -21.74 20.59
C VAL A 414 -16.36 -20.47 20.47
N GLY A 415 -16.08 -19.65 19.46
CA GLY A 415 -16.85 -18.42 19.21
C GLY A 415 -18.28 -18.68 18.75
N ASN A 416 -19.20 -17.79 19.14
CA ASN A 416 -20.61 -17.90 18.78
C ASN A 416 -20.89 -17.29 17.40
N THR A 417 -21.59 -18.04 16.56
CA THR A 417 -22.14 -17.55 15.28
C THR A 417 -23.58 -17.06 15.42
N GLU A 418 -24.07 -16.87 16.64
CA GLU A 418 -25.40 -16.32 16.92
C GLU A 418 -25.52 -14.90 16.35
N THR A 419 -26.54 -14.69 15.51
CA THR A 419 -26.81 -13.41 14.86
C THR A 419 -27.50 -12.45 15.83
N SER A 420 -27.09 -11.18 15.80
CA SER A 420 -27.63 -10.16 16.69
C SER A 420 -29.14 -9.93 16.47
N THR A 421 -29.95 -10.30 17.45
CA THR A 421 -31.42 -10.13 17.44
C THR A 421 -31.83 -8.74 17.94
N ILE A 422 -31.48 -7.69 17.19
CA ILE A 422 -32.08 -6.36 17.39
C ILE A 422 -33.50 -6.37 16.79
N SER A 423 -34.46 -6.87 17.56
CA SER A 423 -35.86 -6.97 17.20
C SER A 423 -36.62 -5.65 17.38
N THR A 424 -36.97 -5.06 16.24
CA THR A 424 -38.32 -4.54 15.94
C THR A 424 -38.97 -3.58 16.95
N LEU A 425 -38.56 -2.31 16.93
CA LEU A 425 -39.45 -1.17 17.23
C LEU A 425 -39.29 -0.04 16.21
N MET A 426 -39.82 -0.26 15.01
CA MET A 426 -40.25 0.84 14.12
C MET A 426 -41.65 0.55 13.59
N HIS A 427 -42.54 1.53 13.71
CA HIS A 427 -43.93 1.42 13.28
C HIS A 427 -44.05 1.45 11.75
N PRO A 428 -44.93 0.63 11.15
CA PRO A 428 -45.15 0.64 9.71
C PRO A 428 -46.12 1.79 9.33
N ASN A 429 -45.60 2.97 9.04
CA ASN A 429 -46.25 3.98 8.17
C ASN A 429 -45.37 5.22 7.93
N GLU A 430 -44.26 5.07 7.21
CA GLU A 430 -43.76 6.15 6.34
C GLU A 430 -43.40 5.54 4.97
N GLN A 431 -43.78 6.24 3.89
CA GLN A 431 -43.53 5.77 2.53
C GLN A 431 -42.05 5.99 2.20
N PHE A 432 -41.32 4.92 1.89
CA PHE A 432 -39.94 5.00 1.42
C PHE A 432 -39.88 5.66 0.03
N SER A 433 -39.71 6.99 0.00
CA SER A 433 -39.10 7.65 -1.15
C SER A 433 -37.65 7.21 -1.27
N THR A 434 -37.26 6.81 -2.48
CA THR A 434 -35.91 6.34 -2.80
C THR A 434 -34.90 7.48 -2.78
N HIS A 435 -34.42 7.86 -1.60
CA HIS A 435 -33.16 8.60 -1.50
C HIS A 435 -32.00 7.63 -1.67
N GLN A 436 -31.25 7.83 -2.76
CA GLN A 436 -29.98 7.13 -3.00
C GLN A 436 -29.06 7.36 -1.80
N LEU A 437 -28.43 6.28 -1.32
CA LEU A 437 -27.38 6.35 -0.31
C LEU A 437 -26.18 7.11 -0.90
N SER A 438 -26.14 8.42 -0.63
CA SER A 438 -24.99 9.27 -0.91
C SER A 438 -23.76 8.70 -0.20
N ALA A 439 -22.72 8.36 -0.97
CA ALA A 439 -21.47 7.86 -0.42
C ALA A 439 -20.82 8.96 0.46
N TYR A 440 -20.79 8.74 1.78
CA TYR A 440 -19.98 9.56 2.67
C TYR A 440 -18.48 9.20 2.51
N PRO A 441 -17.57 10.17 2.65
CA PRO A 441 -16.25 10.07 2.07
C PRO A 441 -15.33 9.11 2.82
N ILE A 442 -14.75 8.17 2.07
CA ILE A 442 -13.61 7.36 2.54
C ILE A 442 -12.42 8.31 2.74
N GLY A 443 -11.90 8.38 3.96
CA GLY A 443 -10.65 9.07 4.26
C GLY A 443 -9.47 8.28 3.71
N ASN A 444 -8.90 8.73 2.58
CA ASN A 444 -7.55 8.39 2.14
C ASN A 444 -6.78 9.70 1.97
N GLY A 445 -5.53 9.77 2.40
CA GLY A 445 -4.68 10.94 2.20
C GLY A 445 -4.67 11.40 0.73
N ASN A 446 -5.04 12.66 0.50
CA ASN A 446 -5.39 13.21 -0.82
C ASN A 446 -4.27 13.09 -1.86
N SER A 447 -3.03 12.98 -1.42
CA SER A 447 -1.86 12.78 -2.27
C SER A 447 -1.77 11.40 -2.91
N GLN A 448 -2.19 10.32 -2.22
CA GLN A 448 -2.17 8.97 -2.82
C GLN A 448 -3.21 8.84 -3.93
N ARG A 449 -4.41 9.41 -3.76
CA ARG A 449 -5.41 9.50 -4.84
C ARG A 449 -4.88 10.30 -6.03
N SER A 450 -4.12 11.37 -5.76
CA SER A 450 -3.58 12.25 -6.82
C SER A 450 -2.46 11.61 -7.62
N ASN A 451 -1.67 10.72 -7.04
CA ASN A 451 -0.54 10.08 -7.74
C ASN A 451 -0.95 9.07 -8.82
N TYR A 452 -2.18 8.52 -8.81
CA TYR A 452 -2.64 7.62 -9.88
C TYR A 452 -2.72 8.34 -11.24
N PHE A 453 -3.46 9.45 -11.30
CA PHE A 453 -3.49 10.31 -12.50
C PHE A 453 -2.08 10.71 -12.93
N ASN A 454 -1.21 11.03 -11.97
CA ASN A 454 0.16 11.45 -12.26
C ASN A 454 0.94 10.37 -13.02
N VAL A 455 0.85 9.12 -12.58
CA VAL A 455 1.58 7.99 -13.21
C VAL A 455 0.90 7.52 -14.49
N GLU A 456 -0.43 7.52 -14.55
CA GLU A 456 -1.20 7.23 -15.77
C GLU A 456 -0.87 8.24 -16.90
N LEU A 457 -0.78 9.54 -16.58
CA LEU A 457 -0.37 10.59 -17.50
C LEU A 457 1.11 10.46 -17.92
N LEU A 458 2.00 10.15 -16.98
CA LEU A 458 3.41 9.88 -17.28
C LEU A 458 3.58 8.71 -18.24
N GLN A 459 2.86 7.61 -18.01
CA GLN A 459 2.89 6.46 -18.90
C GLN A 459 2.35 6.83 -20.29
N ALA A 460 1.20 7.51 -20.37
CA ALA A 460 0.61 7.93 -21.64
C ALA A 460 1.51 8.90 -22.44
N ALA A 461 2.29 9.74 -21.75
CA ALA A 461 3.26 10.64 -22.39
C ALA A 461 4.57 9.94 -22.82
N CYS A 462 5.05 8.96 -22.04
CA CYS A 462 6.33 8.29 -22.27
C CYS A 462 6.25 6.98 -23.09
N GLU A 463 5.09 6.33 -23.17
CA GLU A 463 4.97 5.00 -23.80
C GLU A 463 5.32 5.04 -25.30
N GLY A 464 6.29 4.22 -25.68
CA GLY A 464 6.80 4.14 -27.05
C GLY A 464 7.84 5.18 -27.44
N ASN A 465 8.07 6.23 -26.65
CA ASN A 465 9.07 7.26 -26.98
C ASN A 465 10.49 6.87 -26.52
N SER A 466 11.48 7.17 -27.36
CA SER A 466 12.92 6.93 -27.12
C SER A 466 13.70 8.20 -26.77
N GLU A 467 13.05 9.37 -26.80
CA GLU A 467 13.64 10.67 -26.49
C GLU A 467 13.48 11.04 -25.01
N ASN A 468 14.19 12.11 -24.63
CA ASN A 468 14.01 12.76 -23.35
C ASN A 468 12.59 13.30 -23.23
N ILE A 469 11.92 13.01 -22.10
CA ILE A 469 10.63 13.59 -21.77
C ILE A 469 10.67 14.02 -20.31
N ILE A 470 10.26 15.26 -20.04
CA ILE A 470 9.89 15.73 -18.70
C ILE A 470 8.44 16.24 -18.75
N ILE A 471 7.66 15.94 -17.71
CA ILE A 471 6.31 16.48 -17.54
C ILE A 471 6.13 16.83 -16.07
N SER A 472 5.25 17.80 -15.79
CA SER A 472 4.74 18.04 -14.44
C SER A 472 3.28 17.62 -14.37
N PRO A 473 2.99 16.40 -13.89
CA PRO A 473 1.61 15.96 -13.72
C PRO A 473 0.85 16.82 -12.71
N PHE A 474 1.55 17.38 -11.71
CA PHE A 474 1.02 18.39 -10.80
C PHE A 474 0.50 19.64 -11.55
N SER A 475 1.32 20.21 -12.44
CA SER A 475 0.97 21.39 -13.24
C SER A 475 -0.23 21.13 -14.14
N VAL A 476 -0.23 19.98 -14.83
CA VAL A 476 -1.32 19.53 -15.70
C VAL A 476 -2.60 19.29 -14.90
N LYS A 477 -2.52 18.60 -13.77
CA LYS A 477 -3.67 18.36 -12.88
C LYS A 477 -4.28 19.69 -12.44
N SER A 478 -3.47 20.65 -11.99
CA SER A 478 -3.94 22.00 -11.63
C SER A 478 -4.65 22.70 -12.80
N ALA A 479 -4.09 22.60 -14.02
CA ALA A 479 -4.66 23.21 -15.22
C ALA A 479 -6.00 22.57 -15.65
N LEU A 480 -6.14 21.25 -15.49
CA LEU A 480 -7.37 20.51 -15.79
C LEU A 480 -8.43 20.68 -14.68
N THR A 481 -8.01 20.83 -13.41
CA THR A 481 -8.93 21.21 -12.32
C THR A 481 -9.56 22.57 -12.60
N ILE A 482 -8.77 23.55 -13.07
CA ILE A 482 -9.26 24.87 -13.51
C ILE A 482 -10.35 24.73 -14.59
N LEU A 483 -10.18 23.85 -15.58
CA LEU A 483 -11.23 23.57 -16.57
C LEU A 483 -12.47 22.92 -15.95
N SER A 484 -12.29 21.96 -15.02
CA SER A 484 -13.41 21.21 -14.43
C SER A 484 -14.43 22.10 -13.72
N GLU A 485 -13.98 23.21 -13.10
CA GLU A 485 -14.84 24.21 -12.46
C GLU A 485 -15.92 24.78 -13.39
N GLY A 486 -15.61 24.96 -14.67
CA GLY A 486 -16.51 25.52 -15.68
C GLY A 486 -17.21 24.49 -16.59
N THR A 487 -16.99 23.20 -16.36
CA THR A 487 -17.66 22.12 -17.10
C THR A 487 -18.91 21.60 -16.38
N GLY A 488 -19.85 21.05 -17.15
CA GLY A 488 -21.04 20.35 -16.66
C GLY A 488 -21.25 18.99 -17.34
N GLY A 489 -22.25 18.23 -16.90
CA GLY A 489 -22.61 16.93 -17.47
C GLY A 489 -21.44 15.93 -17.57
N ASN A 490 -21.48 15.06 -18.59
CA ASN A 490 -20.45 14.03 -18.80
C ASN A 490 -19.03 14.62 -18.94
N THR A 491 -18.87 15.80 -19.56
CA THR A 491 -17.57 16.50 -19.65
C THR A 491 -16.97 16.80 -18.27
N ARG A 492 -17.79 17.13 -17.27
CA ARG A 492 -17.34 17.31 -15.88
C ARG A 492 -17.03 15.97 -15.23
N GLU A 493 -17.88 14.96 -15.43
CA GLU A 493 -17.72 13.62 -14.85
C GLU A 493 -16.44 12.94 -15.34
N GLU A 494 -16.11 13.02 -16.64
CA GLU A 494 -14.84 12.53 -17.21
C GLU A 494 -13.63 13.20 -16.55
N LEU A 495 -13.64 14.54 -16.42
CA LEU A 495 -12.56 15.29 -15.77
C LEU A 495 -12.41 14.91 -14.29
N LEU A 496 -13.49 14.87 -13.51
CA LEU A 496 -13.42 14.52 -12.10
C LEU A 496 -12.99 13.07 -11.89
N ALA A 497 -13.47 12.14 -12.73
CA ALA A 497 -13.10 10.72 -12.68
C ALA A 497 -11.62 10.49 -13.03
N ALA A 498 -11.11 11.11 -14.10
CA ALA A 498 -9.72 10.98 -14.51
C ALA A 498 -8.76 11.65 -13.50
N LEU A 499 -9.08 12.86 -13.03
CA LEU A 499 -8.26 13.58 -12.05
C LEU A 499 -8.40 13.04 -10.61
N ARG A 500 -9.32 12.09 -10.38
CA ARG A 500 -9.68 11.52 -9.06
C ARG A 500 -10.09 12.62 -8.06
N LEU A 501 -10.86 13.60 -8.52
CA LEU A 501 -11.37 14.71 -7.72
C LEU A 501 -12.74 14.37 -7.09
N PRO A 502 -13.08 14.94 -5.93
CA PRO A 502 -14.43 14.85 -5.37
C PRO A 502 -15.44 15.61 -6.24
N SER A 503 -16.73 15.32 -6.07
CA SER A 503 -17.82 16.01 -6.77
C SER A 503 -18.20 17.36 -6.15
N ASP A 504 -17.95 17.57 -4.86
CA ASP A 504 -18.20 18.84 -4.17
C ASP A 504 -17.16 19.91 -4.56
N PRO A 505 -17.57 21.04 -5.19
CA PRO A 505 -16.67 22.16 -5.49
C PRO A 505 -15.90 22.68 -4.26
N THR A 506 -16.51 22.66 -3.08
CA THR A 506 -15.88 23.13 -1.83
C THR A 506 -14.64 22.30 -1.48
N GLU A 507 -14.73 20.98 -1.65
CA GLU A 507 -13.58 20.09 -1.47
C GLU A 507 -12.55 20.28 -2.58
N ILE A 508 -12.96 20.43 -3.85
CA ILE A 508 -12.05 20.73 -4.97
C ILE A 508 -11.24 22.02 -4.70
N HIS A 509 -11.89 23.07 -4.19
CA HIS A 509 -11.25 24.35 -3.84
C HIS A 509 -10.27 24.19 -2.68
N ALA A 510 -10.63 23.43 -1.64
CA ALA A 510 -9.75 23.16 -0.51
C ALA A 510 -8.50 22.37 -0.93
N LEU A 511 -8.68 21.29 -1.70
CA LEU A 511 -7.60 20.47 -2.28
C LEU A 511 -6.68 21.30 -3.18
N SER A 512 -7.25 22.14 -4.03
CA SER A 512 -6.49 22.99 -4.96
C SER A 512 -5.68 24.05 -4.21
N LYS A 513 -6.24 24.63 -3.15
CA LYS A 513 -5.54 25.58 -2.28
C LYS A 513 -4.39 24.92 -1.51
N GLU A 514 -4.60 23.72 -0.97
CA GLU A 514 -3.55 22.94 -0.31
C GLU A 514 -2.41 22.60 -1.29
N ALA A 515 -2.76 22.13 -2.49
CA ALA A 515 -1.82 21.83 -3.56
C ALA A 515 -1.02 23.06 -4.01
N LEU A 516 -1.66 24.19 -4.30
CA LEU A 516 -0.97 25.41 -4.74
C LEU A 516 -0.10 26.02 -3.63
N ALA A 517 -0.49 25.87 -2.36
CA ALA A 517 0.34 26.27 -1.23
C ALA A 517 1.65 25.48 -1.11
N LEU A 518 1.74 24.26 -1.70
CA LEU A 518 3.01 23.52 -1.78
C LEU A 518 4.06 24.28 -2.61
N LEU A 519 3.65 25.03 -3.65
CA LEU A 519 4.55 25.75 -4.55
C LEU A 519 4.78 27.22 -4.16
N GLN A 520 4.00 27.74 -3.21
CA GLN A 520 4.07 29.13 -2.73
C GLN A 520 4.71 29.24 -1.33
N ASP A 521 5.29 28.14 -0.82
CA ASP A 521 5.95 28.10 0.48
C ASP A 521 7.31 28.79 0.43
N ASN A 522 7.41 29.99 1.03
CA ASN A 522 8.64 30.79 1.10
C ASN A 522 9.83 30.09 1.79
N ARG A 523 9.64 28.89 2.36
CA ARG A 523 10.72 28.04 2.89
C ARG A 523 11.43 27.23 1.79
N ILE A 524 10.86 27.15 0.59
CA ILE A 524 11.46 26.47 -0.56
C ILE A 524 12.53 27.37 -1.17
N SER A 525 13.80 26.97 -1.04
CA SER A 525 14.96 27.63 -1.65
C SER A 525 15.12 27.32 -3.15
N SER A 526 14.36 26.35 -3.64
CA SER A 526 14.33 25.91 -5.05
C SER A 526 13.42 26.84 -5.87
N GLU A 527 13.87 27.31 -7.03
CA GLU A 527 13.06 28.13 -7.91
C GLU A 527 12.05 27.25 -8.66
N ILE A 528 10.77 27.35 -8.28
CA ILE A 528 9.66 26.73 -9.00
C ILE A 528 8.76 27.83 -9.52
N THR A 529 8.49 27.80 -10.82
CA THR A 529 7.57 28.75 -11.47
C THR A 529 6.49 27.98 -12.21
N LEU A 530 5.26 27.99 -11.68
CA LEU A 530 4.07 27.40 -12.29
C LEU A 530 3.22 28.50 -12.95
N ALA A 531 2.84 28.30 -14.21
CA ALA A 531 1.95 29.19 -14.95
C ALA A 531 0.91 28.42 -15.79
N ASN A 532 -0.33 28.41 -15.31
CA ASN A 532 -1.48 27.86 -16.01
C ASN A 532 -2.39 29.00 -16.52
N ARG A 533 -2.85 28.92 -17.77
CA ARG A 533 -3.80 29.89 -18.35
C ARG A 533 -4.71 29.27 -19.40
N LEU A 534 -5.98 29.66 -19.34
CA LEU A 534 -6.96 29.42 -20.40
C LEU A 534 -7.01 30.61 -21.36
N TRP A 535 -6.91 30.34 -22.66
CA TRP A 535 -7.06 31.29 -23.74
C TRP A 535 -8.36 31.03 -24.49
N VAL A 536 -9.12 32.08 -24.76
CA VAL A 536 -10.45 32.00 -25.40
C VAL A 536 -10.49 32.90 -26.63
N GLY A 537 -11.06 32.41 -27.72
CA GLY A 537 -11.17 33.12 -28.99
C GLY A 537 -12.03 34.38 -28.89
N ARG A 538 -11.61 35.48 -29.53
CA ARG A 538 -12.44 36.68 -29.67
C ARG A 538 -13.76 36.36 -30.37
N GLY A 539 -14.83 37.00 -29.92
CA GLY A 539 -16.21 36.76 -30.39
C GLY A 539 -16.99 35.76 -29.53
N ILE A 540 -16.34 35.11 -28.58
CA ILE A 540 -16.96 34.26 -27.57
C ILE A 540 -17.17 35.09 -26.29
N GLU A 541 -18.32 34.95 -25.64
CA GLU A 541 -18.62 35.62 -24.37
C GLU A 541 -18.18 34.74 -23.18
N LEU A 542 -17.37 35.32 -22.29
CA LEU A 542 -16.80 34.63 -21.13
C LEU A 542 -17.70 34.83 -19.90
N SER A 543 -18.02 33.73 -19.20
CA SER A 543 -18.71 33.76 -17.91
C SER A 543 -17.95 34.61 -16.88
N GLY A 544 -18.59 35.68 -16.42
CA GLY A 544 -18.05 36.57 -15.39
C GLY A 544 -17.83 35.87 -14.05
N ASP A 545 -18.67 34.90 -13.71
CA ASP A 545 -18.58 34.18 -12.44
C ASP A 545 -17.48 33.11 -12.45
N TYR A 546 -17.23 32.45 -13.59
CA TYR A 546 -16.06 31.57 -13.75
C TYR A 546 -14.75 32.35 -13.64
N ASN A 547 -14.64 33.52 -14.29
CA ASN A 547 -13.47 34.39 -14.16
C ASN A 547 -13.27 34.89 -12.71
N ARG A 548 -14.35 35.13 -11.97
CA ARG A 548 -14.30 35.47 -10.54
C ARG A 548 -13.80 34.29 -9.70
N LEU A 549 -14.34 33.09 -9.92
CA LEU A 549 -13.97 31.85 -9.24
C LEU A 549 -12.48 31.54 -9.41
N LEU A 550 -11.94 31.59 -10.64
CA LEU A 550 -10.52 31.35 -10.89
C LEU A 550 -9.60 32.35 -10.17
N ARG A 551 -9.97 33.63 -10.13
CA ARG A 551 -9.22 34.66 -9.42
C ARG A 551 -9.25 34.46 -7.90
N THR A 552 -10.38 34.01 -7.36
CA THR A 552 -10.56 33.82 -5.91
C THR A 552 -9.88 32.55 -5.39
N HIS A 553 -9.95 31.43 -6.13
CA HIS A 553 -9.52 30.12 -5.62
C HIS A 553 -8.21 29.59 -6.23
N TYR A 554 -7.85 30.02 -7.44
CA TYR A 554 -6.72 29.46 -8.20
C TYR A 554 -5.62 30.49 -8.54
N GLY A 555 -5.86 31.78 -8.28
CA GLY A 555 -4.94 32.87 -8.65
C GLY A 555 -4.78 33.07 -10.17
N GLY A 556 -5.59 32.40 -10.98
CA GLY A 556 -5.50 32.41 -12.45
C GLY A 556 -6.39 33.47 -13.10
N ASP A 557 -6.08 33.80 -14.36
CA ASP A 557 -6.93 34.61 -15.24
C ASP A 557 -7.17 33.92 -16.60
N VAL A 558 -8.36 34.16 -17.16
CA VAL A 558 -8.68 33.81 -18.56
C VAL A 558 -8.33 34.98 -19.46
N ARG A 559 -7.77 34.72 -20.65
CA ARG A 559 -7.41 35.76 -21.63
C ARG A 559 -8.09 35.56 -22.97
N MET A 560 -8.72 36.63 -23.46
CA MET A 560 -9.28 36.68 -24.83
C MET A 560 -8.17 36.93 -25.85
N ILE A 561 -8.13 36.15 -26.93
CA ILE A 561 -7.09 36.22 -27.96
C ILE A 561 -7.67 36.05 -29.38
N ASN A 562 -7.02 36.64 -30.38
CA ASN A 562 -7.47 36.59 -31.77
C ASN A 562 -6.86 35.39 -32.51
N PHE A 563 -7.39 34.19 -32.35
CA PHE A 563 -6.84 33.00 -33.04
C PHE A 563 -6.90 33.07 -34.57
N SER A 564 -7.75 33.92 -35.16
CA SER A 564 -7.74 34.19 -36.61
C SER A 564 -6.45 34.87 -37.10
N ASP A 565 -5.72 35.56 -36.21
CA ASP A 565 -4.32 35.96 -36.42
C ASP A 565 -3.41 34.96 -35.69
N VAL A 566 -3.15 33.83 -36.34
CA VAL A 566 -2.36 32.72 -35.79
C VAL A 566 -0.96 33.17 -35.34
N VAL A 567 -0.30 34.04 -36.11
CA VAL A 567 1.06 34.50 -35.82
C VAL A 567 1.07 35.46 -34.63
N GLY A 568 0.16 36.44 -34.59
CA GLY A 568 0.00 37.34 -33.46
C GLY A 568 -0.45 36.61 -32.18
N ALA A 569 -1.33 35.61 -32.30
CA ALA A 569 -1.77 34.79 -31.18
C ALA A 569 -0.62 33.97 -30.59
N ALA A 570 0.16 33.26 -31.41
CA ALA A 570 1.33 32.52 -30.96
C ALA A 570 2.37 33.44 -30.30
N ALA A 571 2.63 34.62 -30.86
CA ALA A 571 3.52 35.61 -30.28
C ALA A 571 3.07 36.05 -28.87
N VAL A 572 1.80 36.43 -28.70
CA VAL A 572 1.23 36.85 -27.41
C VAL A 572 1.29 35.75 -26.34
N ILE A 573 1.01 34.49 -26.72
CA ILE A 573 1.07 33.35 -25.80
C ILE A 573 2.53 33.08 -25.38
N ASN A 574 3.46 33.09 -26.33
CA ASN A 574 4.88 32.85 -26.07
C ASN A 574 5.54 34.00 -25.28
N ASP A 575 5.17 35.26 -25.55
CA ASP A 575 5.59 36.41 -24.73
C ASP A 575 5.10 36.29 -23.29
N TRP A 576 3.86 35.85 -23.07
CA TRP A 576 3.37 35.61 -21.73
C TRP A 576 4.16 34.50 -21.02
N VAL A 577 4.41 33.36 -21.68
CA VAL A 577 5.22 32.27 -21.09
C VAL A 577 6.62 32.75 -20.74
N ARG A 578 7.29 33.50 -21.64
CA ARG A 578 8.59 34.11 -21.35
C ARG A 578 8.53 35.01 -20.11
N GLN A 579 7.54 35.90 -20.02
CA GLN A 579 7.41 36.82 -18.88
C GLN A 579 7.19 36.09 -17.55
N VAL A 580 6.25 35.14 -17.49
CA VAL A 580 5.96 34.44 -16.22
C VAL A 580 7.09 33.50 -15.81
N THR A 581 7.73 32.83 -16.77
CA THR A 581 8.86 31.90 -16.52
C THR A 581 10.23 32.60 -16.42
N ARG A 582 10.28 33.94 -16.39
CA ARG A 582 11.52 34.74 -16.32
C ARG A 582 12.51 34.47 -17.46
N ASN A 583 11.99 34.16 -18.65
CA ASN A 583 12.70 33.71 -19.85
C ASN A 583 13.32 32.31 -19.77
N ASN A 584 13.01 31.50 -18.75
CA ASN A 584 13.48 30.12 -18.72
C ASN A 584 12.77 29.23 -19.77
N ILE A 585 11.51 29.52 -20.11
CA ILE A 585 10.79 28.88 -21.21
C ILE A 585 10.55 29.89 -22.34
N GLN A 586 10.96 29.54 -23.55
CA GLN A 586 11.02 30.46 -24.69
C GLN A 586 9.76 30.45 -25.58
N SER A 587 9.12 29.29 -25.76
CA SER A 587 7.80 29.16 -26.40
C SER A 587 7.02 27.96 -25.84
N ILE A 588 5.69 27.98 -26.00
CA ILE A 588 4.81 26.83 -25.78
C ILE A 588 3.90 26.57 -27.01
N VAL A 589 3.69 27.58 -27.85
CA VAL A 589 2.99 27.46 -29.14
C VAL A 589 4.02 27.54 -30.25
N ASP A 590 4.17 26.45 -30.99
CA ASP A 590 4.97 26.40 -32.21
C ASP A 590 4.02 26.26 -33.43
N ASN A 591 4.56 26.29 -34.66
CA ASN A 591 3.75 26.32 -35.88
C ASN A 591 2.87 25.07 -36.03
N GLY A 592 1.55 25.27 -36.10
CA GLY A 592 0.56 24.20 -36.27
C GLY A 592 -0.17 23.77 -34.99
N ASN A 593 0.26 24.20 -33.79
CA ASN A 593 -0.47 23.90 -32.55
C ASN A 593 -1.78 24.70 -32.38
N ILE A 594 -1.97 25.76 -33.16
CA ILE A 594 -3.19 26.57 -33.20
C ILE A 594 -3.55 26.91 -34.65
N GLY A 595 -4.84 27.11 -34.91
CA GLY A 595 -5.35 27.50 -36.22
C GLY A 595 -6.43 28.59 -36.14
N PRO A 596 -6.89 29.13 -37.29
CA PRO A 596 -7.86 30.22 -37.30
C PRO A 596 -9.22 29.89 -36.66
N GLY A 597 -9.54 28.60 -36.55
CA GLY A 597 -10.74 28.07 -35.90
C GLY A 597 -10.57 27.66 -34.43
N THR A 598 -9.38 27.79 -33.84
CA THR A 598 -9.16 27.49 -32.42
C THR A 598 -10.06 28.39 -31.55
N GLN A 599 -10.85 27.79 -30.66
CA GLN A 599 -11.78 28.53 -29.79
C GLN A 599 -11.30 28.56 -28.33
N LEU A 600 -10.78 27.46 -27.80
CA LEU A 600 -10.19 27.39 -26.46
C LEU A 600 -8.87 26.63 -26.51
N LEU A 601 -7.88 27.16 -25.81
CA LEU A 601 -6.56 26.57 -25.63
C LEU A 601 -6.14 26.68 -24.17
N LEU A 602 -5.79 25.56 -23.55
CA LEU A 602 -5.20 25.55 -22.21
C LEU A 602 -3.67 25.46 -22.35
N THR A 603 -2.94 26.38 -21.72
CA THR A 603 -1.48 26.35 -21.64
C THR A 603 -1.01 26.17 -20.22
N SER A 604 -0.06 25.27 -20.03
CA SER A 604 0.53 24.91 -18.74
C SER A 604 2.06 24.91 -18.84
N ALA A 605 2.71 25.95 -18.33
CA ALA A 605 4.16 26.10 -18.34
C ALA A 605 4.71 25.94 -16.93
N ILE A 606 5.80 25.20 -16.75
CA ILE A 606 6.47 25.07 -15.44
C ILE A 606 7.99 24.92 -15.55
N TYR A 607 8.71 25.68 -14.73
CA TYR A 607 10.16 25.64 -14.60
C TYR A 607 10.58 25.19 -13.19
N PHE A 608 11.65 24.40 -13.11
CA PHE A 608 12.30 24.01 -11.85
C PHE A 608 13.82 24.16 -11.92
N ASN A 609 14.38 24.82 -10.91
CA ASN A 609 15.82 24.87 -10.63
C ASN A 609 16.04 24.76 -9.12
N GLY A 610 16.51 23.60 -8.65
CA GLY A 610 16.63 23.27 -7.23
C GLY A 610 18.07 23.25 -6.77
N ARG A 611 18.33 23.73 -5.54
CA ARG A 611 19.65 23.70 -4.91
C ARG A 611 19.80 22.47 -4.03
N TRP A 612 20.82 21.65 -4.25
CA TRP A 612 21.04 20.44 -3.47
C TRP A 612 21.31 20.72 -1.99
N LEU A 613 20.80 19.86 -1.11
CA LEU A 613 21.20 19.88 0.30
C LEU A 613 22.69 19.54 0.45
N LYS A 614 23.17 18.59 -0.37
CA LYS A 614 24.58 18.19 -0.48
C LYS A 614 25.04 18.54 -1.90
N SER A 615 25.75 19.65 -2.06
CA SER A 615 26.25 20.12 -3.36
C SER A 615 27.27 19.15 -3.97
N PHE A 616 27.35 19.13 -5.30
CA PHE A 616 28.47 18.48 -6.00
C PHE A 616 29.66 19.43 -6.03
N ASP A 617 30.87 18.89 -5.92
CA ASP A 617 32.08 19.68 -6.14
C ASP A 617 32.35 19.77 -7.65
N ALA A 618 32.29 20.98 -8.20
CA ALA A 618 32.53 21.22 -9.63
C ALA A 618 33.94 20.83 -10.09
N THR A 619 34.93 20.72 -9.18
CA THR A 619 36.26 20.17 -9.52
C THR A 619 36.29 18.64 -9.59
N SER A 620 35.27 17.99 -9.03
CA SER A 620 35.03 16.55 -9.09
C SER A 620 34.12 16.13 -10.25
N THR A 621 33.41 17.08 -10.91
CA THR A 621 32.71 16.84 -12.19
C THR A 621 33.70 16.45 -13.28
N ARG A 622 33.46 15.32 -13.97
CA ARG A 622 34.36 14.78 -15.01
C ARG A 622 33.60 14.34 -16.25
N THR A 623 34.23 14.47 -17.41
CA THR A 623 33.75 13.81 -18.64
C THR A 623 33.72 12.29 -18.44
N ARG A 624 32.56 11.67 -18.62
CA ARG A 624 32.38 10.21 -18.60
C ARG A 624 31.41 9.78 -19.71
N CYS A 625 31.44 8.50 -20.07
CA CYS A 625 30.48 7.93 -21.01
C CYS A 625 29.07 7.84 -20.40
N PHE A 626 28.08 8.18 -21.21
CA PHE A 626 26.68 7.80 -21.06
C PHE A 626 26.27 6.90 -22.23
N HIS A 627 25.76 5.72 -21.92
CA HIS A 627 25.36 4.66 -22.85
C HIS A 627 23.92 4.90 -23.31
N THR A 628 23.73 5.60 -24.43
CA THR A 628 22.39 5.91 -25.00
C THR A 628 21.81 4.72 -25.80
N PHE A 629 20.59 4.86 -26.33
CA PHE A 629 20.04 3.87 -27.26
C PHE A 629 20.68 3.87 -28.66
N LYS A 630 21.31 4.98 -29.07
CA LYS A 630 21.85 5.19 -30.43
C LYS A 630 23.37 5.04 -30.49
N THR A 631 24.06 5.34 -29.38
CA THR A 631 25.52 5.44 -29.28
C THR A 631 25.99 4.82 -27.97
N ASP A 632 26.98 3.93 -28.06
CA ASP A 632 27.52 3.19 -26.91
C ASP A 632 28.25 4.11 -25.90
N CYS A 633 28.84 5.21 -26.34
CA CYS A 633 29.33 6.26 -25.45
C CYS A 633 29.03 7.65 -26.03
N GLN A 634 28.19 8.42 -25.33
CA GLN A 634 28.14 9.88 -25.44
C GLN A 634 28.94 10.46 -24.28
N GLU A 635 29.88 11.37 -24.55
CA GLU A 635 30.59 12.08 -23.49
C GLU A 635 29.67 13.10 -22.81
N VAL A 636 29.59 13.03 -21.48
CA VAL A 636 28.79 13.94 -20.65
C VAL A 636 29.56 14.39 -19.42
N SER A 637 29.25 15.59 -18.92
CA SER A 637 29.72 16.07 -17.61
C SER A 637 29.01 15.28 -16.51
N MET A 638 29.69 14.27 -15.94
CA MET A 638 29.18 13.49 -14.83
C MET A 638 29.62 14.14 -13.51
N MET A 639 28.66 14.60 -12.73
CA MET A 639 28.87 15.11 -11.38
C MET A 639 29.10 13.95 -10.43
N GLU A 640 29.93 14.14 -9.40
CA GLU A 640 30.31 13.09 -8.45
C GLU A 640 30.28 13.61 -7.01
N ASN A 641 29.63 12.86 -6.12
CA ASN A 641 29.61 13.14 -4.68
C ASN A 641 29.71 11.82 -3.90
N VAL A 642 30.46 11.83 -2.79
CA VAL A 642 30.66 10.69 -1.91
C VAL A 642 30.08 11.04 -0.55
N ALA A 643 28.90 10.50 -0.22
CA ALA A 643 28.20 10.76 1.03
C ALA A 643 27.12 9.72 1.31
N THR A 644 26.54 9.77 2.51
CA THR A 644 25.32 9.04 2.85
C THR A 644 24.11 9.58 2.07
N TYR A 645 23.46 8.73 1.29
CA TYR A 645 22.17 9.02 0.64
C TYR A 645 21.16 7.93 1.00
N LYS A 646 19.88 8.22 0.84
CA LYS A 646 18.84 7.21 0.90
C LYS A 646 18.84 6.43 -0.40
N PHE A 647 19.22 5.15 -0.35
CA PHE A 647 19.46 4.30 -1.50
C PHE A 647 18.92 2.88 -1.28
N ALA A 648 18.50 2.22 -2.35
CA ALA A 648 18.23 0.79 -2.38
C ALA A 648 18.28 0.23 -3.82
N ASN A 649 18.53 -1.07 -3.96
CA ASN A 649 18.13 -1.81 -5.16
C ASN A 649 16.73 -2.38 -4.92
N ILE A 650 15.73 -1.92 -5.68
CA ILE A 650 14.31 -2.27 -5.48
C ILE A 650 13.94 -3.40 -6.44
N PRO A 651 13.75 -4.66 -5.96
CA PRO A 651 13.54 -5.79 -6.85
C PRO A 651 12.24 -5.73 -7.65
N SER A 652 11.22 -5.00 -7.15
CA SER A 652 9.93 -4.82 -7.84
C SER A 652 9.99 -3.89 -9.04
N LEU A 653 11.06 -3.09 -9.16
CA LEU A 653 11.33 -2.19 -10.29
C LEU A 653 12.50 -2.68 -11.16
N ASP A 654 13.18 -3.75 -10.72
CA ASP A 654 14.48 -4.20 -11.26
C ASP A 654 15.45 -3.01 -11.49
N ALA A 655 15.58 -2.16 -10.47
CA ALA A 655 16.29 -0.88 -10.56
C ALA A 655 16.99 -0.47 -9.25
N GLN A 656 18.15 0.18 -9.39
CA GLN A 656 18.74 0.97 -8.31
C GLN A 656 17.97 2.29 -8.15
N VAL A 657 17.77 2.74 -6.92
CA VAL A 657 17.07 4.00 -6.60
C VAL A 657 17.86 4.79 -5.58
N VAL A 658 17.95 6.11 -5.78
CA VAL A 658 18.51 7.07 -4.83
C VAL A 658 17.58 8.27 -4.65
N GLU A 659 17.42 8.72 -3.40
CA GLU A 659 16.81 10.01 -3.04
C GLU A 659 17.93 11.03 -2.79
N ILE A 660 17.88 12.13 -3.55
CA ILE A 660 18.82 13.26 -3.49
C ILE A 660 18.03 14.49 -3.01
N PRO A 661 18.16 14.89 -1.72
CA PRO A 661 17.36 15.98 -1.16
C PRO A 661 17.83 17.38 -1.59
N TYR A 662 16.87 18.29 -1.75
CA TYR A 662 17.12 19.72 -1.95
C TYR A 662 17.28 20.45 -0.61
N ALA A 663 17.93 21.62 -0.65
CA ALA A 663 18.32 22.41 0.51
C ALA A 663 17.14 22.92 1.35
N ASP A 664 15.95 23.00 0.77
CA ASP A 664 14.71 23.31 1.47
C ASP A 664 14.24 22.21 2.43
N GLY A 665 14.82 21.00 2.36
CA GLY A 665 14.47 19.87 3.21
C GLY A 665 13.05 19.34 2.99
N ARG A 666 12.36 19.81 1.95
CA ARG A 666 10.97 19.49 1.63
C ARG A 666 10.87 18.68 0.34
N LEU A 667 11.66 19.05 -0.65
CA LEU A 667 11.72 18.42 -1.97
C LEU A 667 12.91 17.46 -2.05
N SER A 668 12.73 16.38 -2.81
CA SER A 668 13.82 15.50 -3.22
C SER A 668 13.71 15.14 -4.70
N MET A 669 14.84 14.95 -5.35
CA MET A 669 14.92 14.16 -6.57
C MET A 669 14.97 12.68 -6.20
N ILE A 670 14.16 11.86 -6.86
CA ILE A 670 14.34 10.40 -6.92
C ILE A 670 14.91 10.08 -8.30
N ALA A 671 16.09 9.46 -8.36
CA ALA A 671 16.65 8.91 -9.59
C ALA A 671 16.53 7.38 -9.57
N ILE A 672 15.92 6.81 -10.61
CA ILE A 672 15.57 5.39 -10.73
C ILE A 672 16.26 4.83 -11.97
N LEU A 673 17.26 3.99 -11.73
CA LEU A 673 18.19 3.50 -12.73
C LEU A 673 17.96 2.00 -12.97
N PRO A 674 17.37 1.59 -14.11
CA PRO A 674 17.07 0.19 -14.36
C PRO A 674 18.34 -0.67 -14.47
N ASN A 675 18.29 -1.86 -13.89
CA ASN A 675 19.34 -2.88 -13.99
C ASN A 675 19.42 -3.41 -15.43
N LYS A 676 18.26 -3.63 -16.06
CA LYS A 676 18.16 -3.93 -17.50
C LYS A 676 18.54 -2.71 -18.33
N LYS A 677 19.56 -2.84 -19.18
CA LYS A 677 20.00 -1.80 -20.10
C LYS A 677 19.07 -1.68 -21.33
N GLY A 678 19.09 -0.51 -21.97
CA GLY A 678 18.38 -0.25 -23.23
C GLY A 678 16.86 0.01 -23.07
N LEU A 679 16.19 0.31 -24.19
CA LEU A 679 14.81 0.83 -24.21
C LEU A 679 13.81 -0.10 -23.51
N ARG A 680 14.01 -1.41 -23.59
CA ARG A 680 13.16 -2.39 -22.88
C ARG A 680 13.24 -2.26 -21.36
N GLY A 681 14.40 -1.92 -20.79
CA GLY A 681 14.54 -1.70 -19.35
C GLY A 681 13.70 -0.52 -18.88
N LEU A 682 13.76 0.59 -19.62
CA LEU A 682 12.97 1.80 -19.35
C LEU A 682 11.45 1.57 -19.54
N GLN A 683 11.05 0.85 -20.59
CA GLN A 683 9.66 0.46 -20.83
C GLN A 683 9.10 -0.50 -19.77
N THR A 684 9.90 -1.44 -19.26
CA THR A 684 9.53 -2.30 -18.14
C THR A 684 9.39 -1.47 -16.87
N LEU A 685 10.36 -0.60 -16.59
CA LEU A 685 10.35 0.28 -15.42
C LEU A 685 9.09 1.17 -15.37
N TRP A 686 8.69 1.81 -16.48
CA TRP A 686 7.45 2.60 -16.51
C TRP A 686 6.20 1.77 -16.20
N LYS A 687 6.14 0.51 -16.65
CA LYS A 687 5.03 -0.41 -16.33
C LYS A 687 5.03 -0.83 -14.86
N ASP A 688 6.20 -1.04 -14.27
CA ASP A 688 6.32 -1.41 -12.86
C ASP A 688 6.09 -0.22 -11.92
N LEU A 689 6.37 1.02 -12.38
CA LEU A 689 6.05 2.27 -11.68
C LEU A 689 4.55 2.55 -11.61
N ALA A 690 3.76 2.14 -12.60
CA ALA A 690 2.28 2.19 -12.54
C ALA A 690 1.70 1.41 -11.34
N TYR A 691 2.47 0.48 -10.79
CA TYR A 691 2.08 -0.40 -9.68
C TYR A 691 2.90 -0.19 -8.39
N THR A 692 3.87 0.73 -8.41
CA THR A 692 4.77 1.01 -7.29
C THR A 692 4.68 2.49 -6.90
N SER A 693 3.91 2.81 -5.85
CA SER A 693 3.72 4.19 -5.42
C SER A 693 5.03 4.84 -4.94
N VAL A 694 5.17 6.15 -5.15
CA VAL A 694 6.32 6.94 -4.67
C VAL A 694 6.55 6.80 -3.16
N ALA A 695 5.47 6.75 -2.38
CA ALA A 695 5.55 6.49 -0.94
C ALA A 695 6.19 5.12 -0.62
N ASN A 696 5.86 4.07 -1.39
CA ASN A 696 6.51 2.77 -1.27
C ASN A 696 7.99 2.83 -1.68
N ILE A 697 8.32 3.54 -2.76
CA ILE A 697 9.72 3.73 -3.18
C ILE A 697 10.52 4.36 -2.04
N LEU A 698 10.07 5.51 -1.53
CA LEU A 698 10.72 6.24 -0.43
C LEU A 698 10.87 5.39 0.85
N SER A 699 9.88 4.56 1.20
CA SER A 699 9.94 3.69 2.38
C SER A 699 10.91 2.51 2.25
N ASN A 700 11.32 2.13 1.04
CA ASN A 700 12.31 1.07 0.81
C ASN A 700 13.76 1.58 0.83
N LEU A 701 13.99 2.90 0.77
CA LEU A 701 15.35 3.47 0.76
C LEU A 701 15.97 3.48 2.16
N GLN A 702 17.23 3.08 2.25
CA GLN A 702 18.00 3.04 3.49
C GLN A 702 19.18 4.01 3.41
N GLU A 703 19.57 4.61 4.54
CA GLU A 703 20.75 5.47 4.59
C GLU A 703 22.02 4.64 4.34
N THR A 704 22.63 4.87 3.18
CA THR A 704 23.78 4.12 2.67
C THR A 704 24.84 5.10 2.20
N GLU A 705 26.10 4.89 2.59
CA GLU A 705 27.21 5.65 2.03
C GLU A 705 27.50 5.16 0.60
N ILE A 706 27.32 6.04 -0.39
CA ILE A 706 27.46 5.68 -1.81
C ILE A 706 28.34 6.69 -2.56
N ILE A 707 28.95 6.22 -3.65
CA ILE A 707 29.45 7.10 -4.70
C ILE A 707 28.27 7.42 -5.62
N LEU A 708 27.76 8.65 -5.54
CA LEU A 708 26.69 9.16 -6.38
C LEU A 708 27.28 9.82 -7.63
N GLN A 709 26.96 9.26 -8.80
CA GLN A 709 27.35 9.79 -10.11
C GLN A 709 26.09 10.04 -10.96
N ILE A 710 25.82 11.31 -11.26
CA ILE A 710 24.66 11.76 -12.05
C ILE A 710 25.11 12.81 -13.08
N PRO A 711 24.63 12.77 -14.34
CA PRO A 711 25.02 13.76 -15.32
C PRO A 711 24.46 15.15 -14.98
N LYS A 712 25.20 16.19 -15.36
CA LYS A 712 24.71 17.57 -15.49
C LYS A 712 23.90 17.67 -16.79
N PHE A 713 22.68 18.21 -16.73
CA PHE A 713 21.83 18.38 -17.92
C PHE A 713 20.75 19.45 -17.76
N SER A 714 20.28 20.00 -18.88
CA SER A 714 19.01 20.71 -18.99
C SER A 714 18.04 19.87 -19.82
N ILE A 715 16.77 19.83 -19.42
CA ILE A 715 15.70 19.15 -20.15
C ILE A 715 14.48 20.06 -20.26
N GLU A 716 14.00 20.27 -21.49
CA GLU A 716 12.73 20.93 -21.81
C GLU A 716 11.86 19.96 -22.62
N SER A 717 10.56 19.96 -22.41
CA SER A 717 9.62 19.12 -23.16
C SER A 717 8.31 19.86 -23.39
N LYS A 718 7.99 20.09 -24.66
CA LYS A 718 6.73 20.63 -25.14
C LYS A 718 5.84 19.47 -25.60
N ILE A 719 4.68 19.32 -24.98
CA ILE A 719 3.79 18.19 -25.19
C ILE A 719 2.37 18.72 -25.43
N GLU A 720 1.78 18.31 -26.55
CA GLU A 720 0.34 18.38 -26.75
C GLU A 720 -0.32 17.19 -26.03
N LEU A 721 -1.08 17.48 -24.97
CA LEU A 721 -1.60 16.45 -24.08
C LEU A 721 -2.92 15.84 -24.54
N ARG A 722 -3.58 16.39 -25.56
CA ARG A 722 -4.88 15.90 -26.04
C ARG A 722 -4.89 14.37 -26.29
N PRO A 723 -3.95 13.76 -27.04
CA PRO A 723 -3.95 12.31 -27.26
C PRO A 723 -3.77 11.49 -25.97
N ALA A 724 -2.96 12.00 -25.03
CA ALA A 724 -2.77 11.36 -23.73
C ALA A 724 -4.06 11.43 -22.90
N LEU A 725 -4.72 12.60 -22.84
CA LEU A 725 -5.95 12.80 -22.07
C LEU A 725 -7.15 12.04 -22.65
N GLU A 726 -7.26 11.94 -23.98
CA GLU A 726 -8.29 11.11 -24.66
C GLU A 726 -8.11 9.60 -24.38
N SER A 727 -6.86 9.13 -24.19
CA SER A 727 -6.59 7.74 -23.79
C SER A 727 -6.88 7.47 -22.30
N LEU A 728 -6.73 8.49 -21.44
CA LEU A 728 -7.18 8.48 -20.03
C LEU A 728 -8.69 8.69 -19.85
N GLY A 729 -9.45 8.82 -20.93
CA GLY A 729 -10.92 8.90 -20.91
C GLY A 729 -11.51 10.31 -20.85
N ILE A 730 -10.70 11.37 -20.97
CA ILE A 730 -11.19 12.74 -21.13
C ILE A 730 -11.39 12.99 -22.63
N ARG A 731 -12.62 12.86 -23.13
CA ARG A 731 -12.95 12.87 -24.56
C ARG A 731 -13.94 13.94 -24.93
N ASP A 732 -15.01 14.08 -24.16
CA ASP A 732 -16.05 15.09 -24.44
C ASP A 732 -15.48 16.50 -24.45
N LEU A 733 -14.45 16.76 -23.64
CA LEU A 733 -13.77 18.06 -23.56
C LEU A 733 -13.22 18.54 -24.92
N PHE A 734 -12.84 17.59 -25.78
CA PHE A 734 -12.17 17.82 -27.07
C PHE A 734 -13.08 17.59 -28.29
N GLY A 735 -14.37 17.33 -28.06
CA GLY A 735 -15.32 16.96 -29.10
C GLY A 735 -16.70 17.58 -28.89
N TYR A 736 -17.69 17.03 -29.59
CA TYR A 736 -19.08 17.49 -29.48
C TYR A 736 -19.98 16.38 -28.93
N PRO A 737 -20.75 16.62 -27.85
CA PRO A 737 -21.00 17.92 -27.19
C PRO A 737 -20.15 18.16 -25.93
N ALA A 738 -19.02 18.86 -26.04
CA ALA A 738 -18.33 19.47 -24.90
C ALA A 738 -19.28 20.42 -24.12
N ASN A 739 -19.55 20.12 -22.85
CA ASN A 739 -20.34 21.00 -21.99
C ASN A 739 -19.43 21.89 -21.14
N ILE A 740 -18.97 22.99 -21.76
CA ILE A 740 -18.20 24.07 -21.13
C ILE A 740 -19.05 25.33 -20.85
N THR A 741 -20.35 25.15 -20.64
CA THR A 741 -21.33 26.25 -20.45
C THR A 741 -21.12 27.06 -19.16
N GLY A 742 -20.34 26.56 -18.20
CA GLY A 742 -19.87 27.36 -17.07
C GLY A 742 -18.74 28.33 -17.43
N ILE A 743 -17.93 28.00 -18.44
CA ILE A 743 -16.86 28.86 -18.97
C ILE A 743 -17.43 29.93 -19.90
N LEU A 744 -18.36 29.56 -20.79
CA LEU A 744 -18.83 30.41 -21.90
C LEU A 744 -20.34 30.60 -21.90
N THR A 745 -20.79 31.82 -22.19
CA THR A 745 -22.21 32.14 -22.35
C THR A 745 -22.62 32.16 -23.82
N GLY A 746 -23.77 31.54 -24.13
CA GLY A 746 -24.43 31.67 -25.44
C GLY A 746 -23.82 30.89 -26.62
N SER A 747 -22.72 30.15 -26.46
CA SER A 747 -22.05 29.42 -27.55
C SER A 747 -21.64 27.98 -27.18
N SER A 748 -21.95 27.01 -28.05
CA SER A 748 -21.34 25.67 -28.02
C SER A 748 -19.91 25.73 -28.58
N SER A 749 -18.95 25.17 -27.85
CA SER A 749 -17.53 25.21 -28.18
C SER A 749 -16.80 24.06 -27.46
N GLN A 750 -15.54 23.77 -27.83
CA GLN A 750 -14.70 22.70 -27.29
C GLN A 750 -13.31 23.21 -26.96
N VAL A 751 -12.55 22.49 -26.12
CA VAL A 751 -11.10 22.73 -25.97
C VAL A 751 -10.40 22.12 -27.17
N GLU A 752 -9.65 22.91 -27.92
CA GLU A 752 -8.97 22.43 -29.12
C GLU A 752 -7.74 21.58 -28.75
N SER A 753 -6.96 22.08 -27.80
CA SER A 753 -5.75 21.42 -27.31
C SER A 753 -5.38 21.87 -25.88
N VAL A 754 -4.57 21.04 -25.21
CA VAL A 754 -3.91 21.34 -23.94
C VAL A 754 -2.40 21.24 -24.18
N LEU A 755 -1.71 22.38 -24.18
CA LEU A 755 -0.27 22.44 -24.38
C LEU A 755 0.45 22.54 -23.03
N HIS A 756 1.42 21.67 -22.82
CA HIS A 756 2.26 21.67 -21.64
C HIS A 756 3.72 21.87 -22.02
N ASN A 757 4.43 22.74 -21.30
CA ASN A 757 5.88 22.84 -21.37
C ASN A 757 6.48 22.75 -19.96
N ALA A 758 7.27 21.71 -19.72
CA ALA A 758 8.05 21.56 -18.51
C ALA A 758 9.54 21.71 -18.84
N ARG A 759 10.26 22.52 -18.05
CA ARG A 759 11.72 22.63 -18.09
C ARG A 759 12.33 22.41 -16.71
N MET A 760 13.46 21.71 -16.68
CA MET A 760 14.27 21.46 -15.50
C MET A 760 15.76 21.58 -15.84
N ASP A 761 16.51 22.32 -15.03
CA ASP A 761 17.97 22.41 -15.12
C ASP A 761 18.60 21.70 -13.91
N ILE A 762 19.63 20.88 -14.14
CA ILE A 762 20.33 20.07 -13.15
C ILE A 762 21.84 20.34 -13.24
N ASP A 763 22.40 20.94 -12.19
CA ASP A 763 23.81 21.30 -12.06
C ASP A 763 24.37 20.96 -10.66
N GLU A 764 25.60 21.42 -10.38
CA GLU A 764 26.31 21.16 -9.13
C GLU A 764 25.77 21.93 -7.90
N MET A 765 24.93 22.95 -8.09
CA MET A 765 24.68 24.00 -7.10
C MET A 765 23.91 23.50 -5.88
N GLY A 766 24.37 23.88 -4.68
CA GLY A 766 23.75 23.49 -3.42
C GLY A 766 24.30 24.22 -2.20
N THR A 767 23.93 23.76 -1.01
CA THR A 767 24.35 24.36 0.26
C THR A 767 25.72 23.85 0.74
N VAL A 768 26.76 24.65 0.49
CA VAL A 768 28.17 24.38 0.89
C VAL A 768 28.32 24.00 2.37
N ALA A 769 27.52 24.60 3.26
CA ALA A 769 27.63 24.40 4.71
C ALA A 769 27.35 22.96 5.18
N ALA A 770 26.57 22.16 4.44
CA ALA A 770 26.27 20.77 4.79
C ALA A 770 27.32 19.77 4.31
N ALA A 771 28.15 20.16 3.33
CA ALA A 771 29.28 19.34 2.84
C ALA A 771 30.49 19.42 3.79
N ALA A 772 30.62 20.50 4.58
CA ALA A 772 31.79 20.78 5.40
C ALA A 772 31.88 20.00 6.72
N THR A 773 30.83 19.27 7.13
CA THR A 773 30.72 18.61 8.45
C THR A 773 30.66 17.08 8.40
N VAL A 774 30.80 16.46 7.23
CA VAL A 774 30.96 15.00 7.12
C VAL A 774 32.45 14.70 6.95
N ILE A 775 33.09 14.27 8.04
CA ILE A 775 34.42 13.64 7.96
C ILE A 775 34.20 12.27 7.31
N SER A 776 34.43 12.15 6.00
CA SER A 776 34.38 10.87 5.29
C SER A 776 35.48 9.94 5.82
N VAL A 777 35.11 9.06 6.74
CA VAL A 777 35.99 8.00 7.25
C VAL A 777 36.08 6.91 6.20
N VAL A 778 37.02 7.05 5.26
CA VAL A 778 37.30 6.02 4.25
C VAL A 778 37.61 4.69 4.96
N PRO A 779 36.81 3.61 4.75
CA PRO A 779 37.06 2.34 5.42
C PRO A 779 38.37 1.73 4.94
N LEU A 780 39.35 1.60 5.85
CA LEU A 780 40.70 1.12 5.51
C LEU A 780 40.81 -0.40 5.27
N MET A 781 39.68 -1.12 5.18
CA MET A 781 39.67 -2.57 4.89
C MET A 781 38.45 -2.99 4.04
N GLY A 782 38.73 -3.44 2.81
CA GLY A 782 38.00 -4.51 2.12
C GLY A 782 36.56 -4.28 1.62
N SER A 783 35.82 -3.30 2.13
CA SER A 783 34.44 -3.03 1.68
C SER A 783 34.42 -2.25 0.36
N THR A 784 33.90 -2.85 -0.70
CA THR A 784 33.56 -2.12 -1.93
C THR A 784 32.37 -1.20 -1.65
N MET A 785 32.61 0.12 -1.73
CA MET A 785 31.56 1.12 -1.59
C MET A 785 30.51 0.98 -2.72
N GLU A 786 29.23 1.09 -2.38
CA GLU A 786 28.14 1.04 -3.35
C GLU A 786 28.18 2.24 -4.30
N VAL A 787 27.81 2.03 -5.56
CA VAL A 787 27.88 3.06 -6.61
C VAL A 787 26.53 3.17 -7.31
N PHE A 788 25.89 4.34 -7.17
CA PHE A 788 24.79 4.73 -8.05
C PHE A 788 25.38 5.56 -9.19
N ARG A 789 25.35 5.03 -10.42
CA ARG A 789 25.87 5.70 -11.61
C ARG A 789 24.82 5.77 -12.70
N ALA A 790 24.24 6.95 -12.91
CA ALA A 790 23.33 7.22 -14.02
C ALA A 790 24.09 7.39 -15.35
N ASP A 791 24.78 6.31 -15.79
CA ASP A 791 25.52 6.21 -17.06
C ASP A 791 24.69 5.70 -18.23
N ARG A 792 23.38 5.59 -18.08
CA ARG A 792 22.46 5.00 -19.05
C ARG A 792 21.03 5.47 -18.77
N PRO A 793 20.09 5.31 -19.70
CA PRO A 793 18.72 5.80 -19.57
C PRO A 793 18.05 5.46 -18.22
N PHE A 794 17.51 6.49 -17.58
CA PHE A 794 16.96 6.44 -16.23
C PHE A 794 15.70 7.29 -16.09
N VAL A 795 14.88 7.00 -15.08
CA VAL A 795 13.71 7.82 -14.72
C VAL A 795 14.10 8.77 -13.60
N VAL A 796 13.59 10.00 -13.68
CA VAL A 796 13.76 11.05 -12.67
C VAL A 796 12.39 11.50 -12.18
N MET A 797 12.26 11.78 -10.88
CA MET A 797 11.07 12.38 -10.28
C MET A 797 11.48 13.46 -9.28
N ILE A 798 10.78 14.60 -9.26
CA ILE A 798 10.87 15.59 -8.17
C ILE A 798 9.61 15.45 -7.32
N VAL A 799 9.79 15.20 -6.04
CA VAL A 799 8.70 14.86 -5.13
C VAL A 799 8.68 15.76 -3.90
N ASP A 800 7.48 16.13 -3.44
CA ASP A 800 7.27 16.70 -2.10
C ASP A 800 7.29 15.56 -1.08
N ARG A 801 8.27 15.53 -0.17
CA ARG A 801 8.44 14.41 0.78
C ARG A 801 7.26 14.21 1.74
N PRO A 802 6.70 15.27 2.37
CA PRO A 802 5.59 15.11 3.32
C PRO A 802 4.34 14.48 2.70
N THR A 803 4.01 14.82 1.45
CA THR A 803 2.81 14.29 0.78
C THR A 803 3.11 13.11 -0.16
N ALA A 804 4.37 12.88 -0.52
CA ALA A 804 4.81 12.02 -1.62
C ALA A 804 4.22 12.41 -3.00
N SER A 805 3.84 13.67 -3.21
CA SER A 805 3.27 14.15 -4.48
C SER A 805 4.36 14.32 -5.55
N ILE A 806 4.10 13.81 -6.75
CA ILE A 806 4.97 14.00 -7.93
C ILE A 806 4.79 15.41 -8.48
N ILE A 807 5.80 16.27 -8.36
CA ILE A 807 5.80 17.62 -8.95
C ILE A 807 6.26 17.54 -10.41
N PHE A 808 7.38 16.84 -10.65
CA PHE A 808 7.89 16.53 -11.99
C PHE A 808 8.22 15.05 -12.08
N ALA A 809 8.10 14.48 -13.26
CA ALA A 809 8.72 13.19 -13.56
C ALA A 809 8.98 13.04 -15.05
N GLY A 810 9.91 12.17 -15.41
CA GLY A 810 10.35 12.02 -16.78
C GLY A 810 11.42 10.96 -16.97
N GLN A 811 11.80 10.76 -18.23
CA GLN A 811 12.89 9.88 -18.64
C GLN A 811 14.04 10.67 -19.26
N ILE A 812 15.25 10.37 -18.83
CA ILE A 812 16.48 10.87 -19.44
C ILE A 812 17.07 9.73 -20.26
N THR A 813 17.05 9.86 -21.59
CA THR A 813 17.57 8.84 -22.53
C THR A 813 18.92 9.26 -23.14
N TYR A 814 19.24 10.55 -23.10
CA TYR A 814 20.56 11.14 -23.34
C TYR A 814 20.68 12.47 -22.57
N PRO A 815 21.75 12.73 -21.80
CA PRO A 815 21.92 14.03 -21.17
C PRO A 815 22.17 15.13 -22.21
N THR A 816 21.29 16.12 -22.26
CA THR A 816 21.49 17.35 -23.03
C THR A 816 22.32 18.33 -22.20
N PRO A 817 23.42 18.92 -22.73
CA PRO A 817 24.23 19.90 -21.99
C PRO A 817 23.37 21.03 -21.40
N ALA A 818 23.64 21.37 -20.15
CA ALA A 818 22.95 22.45 -19.41
C ALA A 818 23.44 23.84 -19.83
#